data_AF-A0A2E1ABW7-F1
#
_entry.id   AF-A0A2E1ABW7-F1
#
_cell.length_a   1.000
_cell.length_b   1.000
_cell.length_c   1.000
_cell.angle_alpha   90.00
_cell.angle_beta   90.00
_cell.angle_gamma   90.00
#
_symmetry.space_group_name_H-M   'P 1'
#
loop_
_entity.id
_entity.type
_entity.pdbx_description
1 polymer ?
#
loop_
_entity_poly.entity_id
_entity_poly.type
_entity_poly.pdbx_seq_one_letter_code
_entity_poly.pdbx_strand_id
1 'polypeptide(L)'
;MTFVLQHAVYNIPNPVTAEDPAVVLGQSDDFPIEAIASLVEATALLPLQADEAGQAQALAYVPHPDIEHEMMLALAETVNGASRVHLVLLPPDVVTELNGDVTLLQVLATMPASNNTVTNAPLEPLTVHDTPPAYDRRSRLQNLYDILPGNDMQTAFALLGAVLHPQPLLIAHFAPNLEARMALIEGLLALLPTATRHTVTFNTHATTFSETVDFQFDAPSPDLAPTSTSAGDSATPQETTAWSLDWAKLKLDGSLLTSHAYVAYLNSMWGASEQDLDILTTVLEDTEPYATALLAASTREGGLTHIANRSRADNALKSGNGVTTELLLAVLDSPHPPTEQAYTHYIERLLHNVLDHHDAASAASLVERLDADPDLEAQIQPMIDEALADQPDTAYVIARASLADLNGSNGKEANGEAEAEADPQAKARREKWLGRLHEAAKNALNVAIETTEPSIISRWLTLIAREPRAYQLQDVLHDGLVAAKPLASQHQELAIDLLTIAIKRAPDLISELLQDNDFLAQLPDLLGNALREPVTADIEALAEGPREMFLLAVRCGLDHDTPVINAPIIRVLWQLYQGTSVRVGEPFRPNTLIHDVVRLGDGKLVNGGLDALFILILNDNEDALFRELAAELAQQDRLEGLLPRVLQQSHRDDDDKIMLISNLVSSSHLTPQQAVDSYLAILKDRTWEKAEEELVEQLARMLNQNSEIIVDESILWRMVDLAAEIRSELIMRVAVPRLLTMIESAAIDYDEDFADQLLRLRKAINWNPSSRATLMSWWRKYTGALSVSQLQQLDRLLEGVRTLEEMRAIVQTHVSLRKVIGTRSLSDFAEQVNTAYNVLEAIADGFDSNTRNLGVDTATIRSVLQTRDDSLSLDEQQVLAINLKELAQLLTTMAANRSKPSLIRSDEAVDRGLARGEQAPQSALDVMKWLAGYLDGAQSSDDEDS
;
A
#
# COMPACT_ATOMS: atom_id res chain seq x y z
N MET A 1 -59.75 29.81 -25.67
CA MET A 1 -60.50 29.49 -24.44
C MET A 1 -61.18 30.77 -23.95
N THR A 2 -62.10 30.72 -22.98
CA THR A 2 -62.58 31.96 -22.33
C THR A 2 -61.86 32.11 -21.00
N PHE A 3 -61.12 33.20 -20.82
CA PHE A 3 -60.49 33.52 -19.55
C PHE A 3 -61.24 34.62 -18.83
N VAL A 4 -61.32 34.51 -17.50
CA VAL A 4 -61.90 35.52 -16.61
C VAL A 4 -60.75 36.13 -15.81
N LEU A 5 -60.49 37.42 -15.99
CA LEU A 5 -59.40 38.14 -15.35
C LEU A 5 -59.93 39.06 -14.24
N GLN A 6 -59.23 39.05 -13.11
CA GLN A 6 -59.52 39.91 -11.98
C GLN A 6 -58.77 41.23 -12.13
N HIS A 7 -59.39 42.34 -11.74
CA HIS A 7 -58.80 43.66 -11.93
C HIS A 7 -59.24 44.66 -10.86
N ALA A 8 -58.41 45.67 -10.64
CA ALA A 8 -58.64 46.75 -9.68
C ALA A 8 -58.18 48.09 -10.24
N VAL A 9 -58.82 49.17 -9.79
CA VAL A 9 -58.53 50.54 -10.21
C VAL A 9 -58.31 51.39 -8.97
N TYR A 10 -57.21 52.13 -8.92
CA TYR A 10 -56.88 53.02 -7.82
C TYR A 10 -56.41 54.40 -8.31
N ASN A 11 -56.52 55.41 -7.45
CA ASN A 11 -55.93 56.73 -7.71
C ASN A 11 -54.46 56.78 -7.30
N ILE A 12 -53.63 57.39 -8.14
CA ILE A 12 -52.24 57.67 -7.79
C ILE A 12 -52.20 58.89 -6.88
N PRO A 13 -51.56 58.81 -5.70
CA PRO A 13 -51.30 59.98 -4.87
C PRO A 13 -50.55 61.04 -5.69
N ASN A 14 -50.98 62.30 -5.62
CA ASN A 14 -50.24 63.37 -6.29
C ASN A 14 -48.84 63.47 -5.68
N PRO A 15 -47.75 63.24 -6.46
CA PRO A 15 -46.40 63.20 -5.93
C PRO A 15 -45.95 64.52 -5.26
N VAL A 16 -46.65 65.62 -5.53
CA VAL A 16 -46.35 66.96 -4.96
C VAL A 16 -46.93 67.14 -3.54
N THR A 17 -47.94 66.35 -3.14
CA THR A 17 -48.68 66.52 -1.87
C THR A 17 -48.76 65.20 -1.10
N ALA A 18 -47.63 64.54 -0.88
CA ALA A 18 -47.41 63.16 -0.44
C ALA A 18 -48.07 62.68 0.89
N GLU A 19 -49.22 63.21 1.30
CA GLU A 19 -49.95 62.87 2.53
C GLU A 19 -51.16 61.94 2.32
N ASP A 20 -51.64 61.74 1.09
CA ASP A 20 -52.81 60.88 0.82
C ASP A 20 -52.43 59.45 0.36
N PRO A 21 -52.85 58.38 1.06
CA PRO A 21 -52.62 57.00 0.63
C PRO A 21 -53.41 56.67 -0.65
N ALA A 22 -52.92 55.71 -1.44
CA ALA A 22 -53.62 55.22 -2.63
C ALA A 22 -55.04 54.76 -2.26
N VAL A 23 -56.06 55.31 -2.95
CA VAL A 23 -57.47 54.99 -2.70
C VAL A 23 -58.00 54.09 -3.81
N VAL A 24 -58.55 52.93 -3.43
CA VAL A 24 -59.22 52.01 -4.36
C VAL A 24 -60.52 52.65 -4.86
N LEU A 25 -60.60 52.83 -6.18
CA LEU A 25 -61.79 53.32 -6.87
C LEU A 25 -62.76 52.17 -7.18
N GLY A 26 -62.23 51.00 -7.55
CA GLY A 26 -63.04 49.81 -7.75
C GLY A 26 -62.22 48.55 -7.90
N GLN A 27 -62.86 47.41 -7.72
CA GLN A 27 -62.22 46.09 -7.80
C GLN A 27 -63.23 45.01 -8.16
N SER A 28 -62.77 43.92 -8.76
CA SER A 28 -63.54 42.70 -8.93
C SER A 28 -63.58 41.86 -7.64
N ASP A 29 -64.60 41.00 -7.51
CA ASP A 29 -64.92 40.30 -6.25
C ASP A 29 -63.79 39.42 -5.70
N ASP A 30 -62.97 38.83 -6.57
CA ASP A 30 -61.87 37.93 -6.16
C ASP A 30 -60.49 38.61 -6.18
N PHE A 31 -60.41 39.95 -6.32
CA PHE A 31 -59.13 40.66 -6.28
C PHE A 31 -58.61 40.80 -4.82
N PRO A 32 -57.36 40.40 -4.52
CA PRO A 32 -56.82 40.45 -3.16
C PRO A 32 -56.53 41.90 -2.70
N ILE A 33 -57.44 42.46 -1.90
CA ILE A 33 -57.36 43.87 -1.40
C ILE A 33 -56.07 44.13 -0.62
N GLU A 34 -55.63 43.16 0.18
CA GLU A 34 -54.45 43.29 1.05
C GLU A 34 -53.14 43.41 0.25
N ALA A 35 -53.13 42.98 -1.01
CA ALA A 35 -51.96 43.04 -1.90
C ALA A 35 -51.81 44.39 -2.61
N ILE A 36 -52.86 45.24 -2.66
CA ILE A 36 -52.86 46.46 -3.50
C ILE A 36 -51.69 47.39 -3.19
N ALA A 37 -51.35 47.60 -1.92
CA ALA A 37 -50.22 48.46 -1.55
C ALA A 37 -48.88 47.92 -2.09
N SER A 38 -48.63 46.62 -1.92
CA SER A 38 -47.45 45.93 -2.45
C SER A 38 -47.42 45.95 -3.99
N LEU A 39 -48.57 45.82 -4.65
CA LEU A 39 -48.71 45.87 -6.11
C LEU A 39 -48.45 47.28 -6.68
N VAL A 40 -48.91 48.33 -5.98
CA VAL A 40 -48.63 49.72 -6.35
C VAL A 40 -47.13 50.01 -6.21
N GLU A 41 -46.51 49.54 -5.13
CA GLU A 41 -45.07 49.70 -4.88
C GLU A 41 -44.24 48.93 -5.91
N ALA A 42 -44.62 47.69 -6.24
CA ALA A 42 -43.94 46.86 -7.23
C ALA A 42 -44.03 47.42 -8.67
N THR A 43 -45.09 48.15 -9.00
CA THR A 43 -45.29 48.72 -10.35
C THR A 43 -44.63 50.08 -10.53
N ALA A 44 -44.58 50.93 -9.50
CA ALA A 44 -43.89 52.24 -9.52
C ALA A 44 -44.17 53.09 -10.79
N LEU A 45 -45.41 53.00 -11.31
CA LEU A 45 -45.79 53.49 -12.63
C LEU A 45 -46.49 54.85 -12.56
N LEU A 46 -46.05 55.82 -13.35
CA LEU A 46 -46.77 57.09 -13.57
C LEU A 46 -47.24 57.24 -15.01
N PRO A 47 -48.33 57.97 -15.28
CA PRO A 47 -48.71 58.33 -16.65
C PRO A 47 -47.59 59.13 -17.34
N LEU A 48 -47.37 58.88 -18.63
CA LEU A 48 -46.51 59.71 -19.47
C LEU A 48 -47.06 61.14 -19.59
N GLN A 49 -46.25 62.08 -20.09
CA GLN A 49 -46.77 63.40 -20.47
C GLN A 49 -47.81 63.23 -21.58
N ALA A 50 -48.91 63.98 -21.49
CA ALA A 50 -49.98 63.90 -22.47
C ALA A 50 -49.44 64.18 -23.88
N ASP A 51 -49.72 63.27 -24.81
CA ASP A 51 -49.41 63.42 -26.21
C ASP A 51 -50.29 64.50 -26.88
N GLU A 52 -50.10 64.74 -28.19
CA GLU A 52 -50.93 65.68 -28.96
C GLU A 52 -52.42 65.29 -29.01
N ALA A 53 -52.75 64.02 -28.72
CA ALA A 53 -54.11 63.50 -28.60
C ALA A 53 -54.68 63.63 -27.17
N GLY A 54 -53.90 64.14 -26.22
CA GLY A 54 -54.29 64.34 -24.82
C GLY A 54 -54.27 63.05 -23.99
N GLN A 55 -53.71 61.96 -24.50
CA GLN A 55 -53.59 60.69 -23.80
C GLN A 55 -52.23 60.63 -23.08
N ALA A 56 -52.29 60.51 -21.75
CA ALA A 56 -51.15 60.31 -20.88
C ALA A 56 -51.29 58.89 -20.33
N GLN A 57 -50.67 57.90 -20.97
CA GLN A 57 -50.74 56.48 -20.58
C GLN A 57 -49.35 55.88 -20.40
N ALA A 58 -49.18 55.02 -19.41
CA ALA A 58 -48.00 54.18 -19.23
C ALA A 58 -48.44 52.77 -18.82
N LEU A 59 -47.70 51.76 -19.28
CA LEU A 59 -47.93 50.34 -19.05
C LEU A 59 -46.76 49.70 -18.29
N ALA A 60 -47.04 48.78 -17.37
CA ALA A 60 -46.05 47.90 -16.76
C ALA A 60 -46.56 46.44 -16.76
N TYR A 61 -45.66 45.51 -16.99
CA TYR A 61 -45.87 44.07 -16.91
C TYR A 61 -44.83 43.49 -15.95
N VAL A 62 -45.29 43.07 -14.77
CA VAL A 62 -44.42 42.75 -13.63
C VAL A 62 -44.89 41.46 -12.96
N PRO A 63 -44.02 40.73 -12.25
CA PRO A 63 -44.46 39.54 -11.51
C PRO A 63 -45.29 39.97 -10.30
N HIS A 64 -46.26 39.15 -9.90
CA HIS A 64 -47.00 39.38 -8.67
C HIS A 64 -46.06 39.19 -7.47
N PRO A 65 -45.95 40.14 -6.52
CA PRO A 65 -45.01 40.08 -5.40
C PRO A 65 -45.29 38.91 -4.45
N ASP A 66 -46.57 38.54 -4.28
CA ASP A 66 -47.01 37.57 -3.27
C ASP A 66 -47.51 36.22 -3.84
N ILE A 67 -47.67 36.10 -5.16
CA ILE A 67 -48.25 34.91 -5.80
C ILE A 67 -47.28 34.42 -6.87
N GLU A 68 -46.67 33.28 -6.60
CA GLU A 68 -45.67 32.68 -7.48
C GLU A 68 -46.30 32.34 -8.84
N HIS A 69 -45.61 32.69 -9.93
CA HIS A 69 -46.01 32.46 -11.32
C HIS A 69 -47.21 33.27 -11.85
N GLU A 70 -47.86 34.09 -11.04
CA GLU A 70 -48.84 35.06 -11.54
C GLU A 70 -48.16 36.35 -12.00
N MET A 71 -48.63 36.87 -13.13
CA MET A 71 -48.14 38.12 -13.70
C MET A 71 -49.21 39.20 -13.53
N MET A 72 -48.77 40.45 -13.44
CA MET A 72 -49.65 41.59 -13.32
C MET A 72 -49.37 42.58 -14.44
N LEU A 73 -50.46 43.09 -15.02
CA LEU A 73 -50.44 44.19 -15.96
C LEU A 73 -50.99 45.44 -15.28
N ALA A 74 -50.26 46.54 -15.35
CA ALA A 74 -50.66 47.83 -14.78
C ALA A 74 -50.70 48.89 -15.89
N LEU A 75 -51.80 49.64 -15.97
CA LEU A 75 -51.94 50.80 -16.86
C LEU A 75 -52.18 52.06 -16.02
N ALA A 76 -51.21 52.98 -16.01
CA ALA A 76 -51.37 54.31 -15.44
C ALA A 76 -51.90 55.27 -16.50
N GLU A 77 -52.97 56.00 -16.21
CA GLU A 77 -53.52 57.00 -17.11
C GLU A 77 -54.01 58.26 -16.41
N THR A 78 -54.01 59.40 -17.12
CA THR A 78 -54.59 60.65 -16.62
C THR A 78 -55.99 60.85 -17.19
N VAL A 79 -57.01 60.82 -16.32
CA VAL A 79 -58.41 61.01 -16.69
C VAL A 79 -58.97 62.21 -15.94
N ASN A 80 -59.48 63.21 -16.66
CA ASN A 80 -60.03 64.45 -16.08
C ASN A 80 -59.06 65.19 -15.12
N GLY A 81 -57.75 65.09 -15.35
CA GLY A 81 -56.72 65.72 -14.53
C GLY A 81 -56.34 64.94 -13.26
N ALA A 82 -56.93 63.77 -13.01
CA ALA A 82 -56.51 62.84 -11.96
C ALA A 82 -55.81 61.62 -12.58
N SER A 83 -54.70 61.21 -11.97
CA SER A 83 -53.96 60.01 -12.38
C SER A 83 -54.55 58.77 -11.69
N ARG A 84 -54.88 57.74 -12.47
CA ARG A 84 -55.35 56.45 -11.97
C ARG A 84 -54.50 55.32 -12.53
N VAL A 85 -54.49 54.18 -11.85
CA VAL A 85 -53.87 52.95 -12.34
C VAL A 85 -54.91 51.84 -12.35
N HIS A 86 -54.92 51.10 -13.45
CA HIS A 86 -55.71 49.90 -13.66
C HIS A 86 -54.78 48.68 -13.60
N LEU A 87 -54.98 47.82 -12.60
CA LEU A 87 -54.25 46.56 -12.43
C LEU A 87 -55.09 45.39 -12.91
N VAL A 88 -54.51 44.50 -13.70
CA VAL A 88 -55.13 43.26 -14.20
C VAL A 88 -54.22 42.09 -13.82
N LEU A 89 -54.77 41.09 -13.14
CA LEU A 89 -54.07 39.84 -12.83
C LEU A 89 -54.13 38.89 -14.02
N LEU A 90 -52.98 38.33 -14.38
CA LEU A 90 -52.80 37.45 -15.53
C LEU A 90 -52.33 36.07 -15.03
N PRO A 91 -53.24 35.07 -15.01
CA PRO A 91 -52.90 33.70 -14.70
C PRO A 91 -51.88 33.10 -15.70
N PRO A 92 -51.06 32.11 -15.29
CA PRO A 92 -50.02 31.52 -16.14
C PRO A 92 -50.53 31.01 -17.50
N ASP A 93 -51.74 30.45 -17.55
CA ASP A 93 -52.35 29.92 -18.76
C ASP A 93 -52.64 31.04 -19.78
N VAL A 94 -53.10 32.19 -19.29
CA VAL A 94 -53.37 33.39 -20.10
C VAL A 94 -52.08 33.94 -20.65
N VAL A 95 -51.07 34.05 -19.78
CA VAL A 95 -49.74 34.54 -20.11
C VAL A 95 -49.09 33.69 -21.22
N THR A 96 -49.28 32.37 -21.15
CA THR A 96 -48.79 31.42 -22.16
C THR A 96 -49.56 31.56 -23.48
N GLU A 97 -50.90 31.67 -23.44
CA GLU A 97 -51.72 31.85 -24.65
C GLU A 97 -51.46 33.19 -25.36
N LEU A 98 -51.07 34.23 -24.63
CA LEU A 98 -50.73 35.54 -25.18
C LEU A 98 -49.43 35.53 -26.01
N ASN A 99 -48.58 34.50 -25.90
CA ASN A 99 -47.35 34.34 -26.70
C ASN A 99 -46.41 35.57 -26.68
N GLY A 100 -46.47 36.36 -25.61
CA GLY A 100 -45.73 37.62 -25.48
C GLY A 100 -46.19 38.74 -26.41
N ASP A 101 -47.44 38.71 -26.88
CA ASP A 101 -48.02 39.79 -27.66
C ASP A 101 -48.40 40.98 -26.76
N VAL A 102 -47.55 42.00 -26.77
CA VAL A 102 -47.69 43.17 -25.91
C VAL A 102 -48.82 44.10 -26.37
N THR A 103 -49.20 44.05 -27.65
CA THR A 103 -50.35 44.79 -28.18
C THR A 103 -51.64 44.28 -27.52
N LEU A 104 -51.78 42.97 -27.34
CA LEU A 104 -52.92 42.40 -26.63
C LEU A 104 -52.93 42.76 -25.15
N LEU A 105 -51.76 42.80 -24.50
CA LEU A 105 -51.65 43.32 -23.14
C LEU A 105 -52.18 44.75 -23.06
N GLN A 106 -51.77 45.63 -23.98
CA GLN A 106 -52.28 47.01 -24.01
C GLN A 106 -53.81 47.06 -24.21
N VAL A 107 -54.38 46.19 -25.05
CA VAL A 107 -55.84 46.09 -25.23
C VAL A 107 -56.53 45.66 -23.92
N LEU A 108 -55.99 44.66 -23.21
CA LEU A 108 -56.52 44.21 -21.91
C LEU A 108 -56.47 45.33 -20.85
N ALA A 109 -55.37 46.07 -20.81
CA ALA A 109 -55.18 47.21 -19.93
C ALA A 109 -56.16 48.36 -20.20
N THR A 110 -56.54 48.56 -21.47
CA THR A 110 -57.41 49.67 -21.92
C THR A 110 -58.90 49.32 -21.95
N MET A 111 -59.27 48.08 -21.61
CA MET A 111 -60.68 47.70 -21.44
C MET A 111 -61.34 48.60 -20.37
N PRO A 112 -62.59 49.06 -20.58
CA PRO A 112 -63.15 50.20 -19.85
C PRO A 112 -63.29 49.91 -18.35
N ALA A 113 -62.32 50.39 -17.58
CA ALA A 113 -62.49 50.68 -16.17
C ALA A 113 -63.59 51.75 -16.06
N SER A 114 -64.74 51.40 -15.49
CA SER A 114 -65.87 52.32 -15.29
C SER A 114 -65.36 53.72 -14.83
N ASN A 115 -65.88 54.81 -15.43
CA ASN A 115 -65.53 56.19 -15.06
C ASN A 115 -66.05 56.59 -13.65
N ASN A 116 -66.25 55.60 -12.78
CA ASN A 116 -66.80 55.76 -11.47
C ASN A 116 -65.79 56.51 -10.59
N THR A 117 -66.16 57.73 -10.21
CA THR A 117 -65.48 58.54 -9.19
C THR A 117 -65.87 58.11 -7.77
N VAL A 118 -66.63 57.02 -7.63
CA VAL A 118 -67.10 56.47 -6.36
C VAL A 118 -66.04 55.51 -5.84
N THR A 119 -65.61 55.68 -4.59
CA THR A 119 -64.66 54.78 -3.94
C THR A 119 -65.28 53.40 -3.68
N ASN A 120 -64.50 52.33 -3.86
CA ASN A 120 -64.91 50.93 -3.68
C ASN A 120 -66.12 50.46 -4.53
N ALA A 121 -66.22 50.87 -5.79
CA ALA A 121 -67.23 50.34 -6.70
C ALA A 121 -66.91 48.87 -7.11
N PRO A 122 -67.86 47.93 -7.09
CA PRO A 122 -67.65 46.59 -7.64
C PRO A 122 -67.46 46.67 -9.15
N LEU A 123 -66.42 46.00 -9.67
CA LEU A 123 -66.14 45.87 -11.11
C LEU A 123 -66.48 44.47 -11.59
N GLU A 124 -67.07 44.36 -12.78
CA GLU A 124 -67.28 43.06 -13.43
C GLU A 124 -65.94 42.51 -13.94
N PRO A 125 -65.59 41.24 -13.67
CA PRO A 125 -64.37 40.62 -14.19
C PRO A 125 -64.24 40.73 -15.72
N LEU A 126 -63.02 40.92 -16.21
CA LEU A 126 -62.75 41.03 -17.64
C LEU A 126 -62.82 39.64 -18.29
N THR A 127 -63.52 39.52 -19.42
CA THR A 127 -63.61 38.26 -20.17
C THR A 127 -62.85 38.36 -21.48
N VAL A 128 -61.91 37.45 -21.71
CA VAL A 128 -61.13 37.37 -22.95
C VAL A 128 -61.64 36.20 -23.76
N HIS A 129 -62.22 36.48 -24.93
CA HIS A 129 -62.92 35.49 -25.76
C HIS A 129 -62.19 35.11 -27.06
N ASP A 130 -61.15 35.85 -27.45
CA ASP A 130 -60.52 35.70 -28.76
C ASP A 130 -59.10 35.12 -28.69
N THR A 131 -58.78 34.26 -29.66
CA THR A 131 -57.40 33.91 -29.98
C THR A 131 -56.65 35.14 -30.49
N PRO A 132 -55.40 35.39 -30.05
CA PRO A 132 -54.55 36.43 -30.59
C PRO A 132 -54.55 36.48 -32.13
N PRO A 133 -54.45 37.67 -32.76
CA PRO A 133 -54.07 37.74 -34.17
C PRO A 133 -52.72 37.05 -34.39
N ALA A 134 -52.45 36.58 -35.61
CA ALA A 134 -51.19 35.92 -35.94
C ALA A 134 -50.00 36.83 -35.60
N TYR A 135 -49.07 36.33 -34.78
CA TYR A 135 -47.88 37.06 -34.36
C TYR A 135 -46.94 37.22 -35.57
N ASP A 136 -46.90 38.41 -36.19
CA ASP A 136 -45.98 38.71 -37.29
C ASP A 136 -44.61 39.12 -36.74
N ARG A 137 -43.70 38.13 -36.62
CA ARG A 137 -42.32 38.34 -36.15
C ARG A 137 -41.52 39.25 -37.06
N ARG A 138 -41.71 39.13 -38.38
CA ARG A 138 -40.92 39.87 -39.38
C ARG A 138 -41.21 41.37 -39.34
N SER A 139 -42.48 41.74 -39.24
CA SER A 139 -42.89 43.15 -39.13
C SER A 139 -42.40 43.77 -37.83
N ARG A 140 -42.43 43.04 -36.70
CA ARG A 140 -41.92 43.54 -35.41
C ARG A 140 -40.41 43.74 -35.40
N LEU A 141 -39.65 42.83 -36.01
CA LEU A 141 -38.21 43.00 -36.18
C LEU A 141 -37.87 44.16 -37.13
N GLN A 142 -38.69 44.41 -38.16
CA GLN A 142 -38.53 45.60 -39.00
C GLN A 142 -38.73 46.88 -38.20
N ASN A 143 -39.81 46.96 -37.42
CA ASN A 143 -40.10 48.12 -36.59
C ASN A 143 -38.98 48.37 -35.57
N LEU A 144 -38.42 47.30 -34.98
CA LEU A 144 -37.24 47.40 -34.13
C LEU A 144 -36.07 48.01 -34.91
N TYR A 145 -35.73 47.44 -36.05
CA TYR A 145 -34.61 47.88 -36.89
C TYR A 145 -34.72 49.37 -37.26
N ASP A 146 -35.93 49.85 -37.55
CA ASP A 146 -36.20 51.24 -37.91
C ASP A 146 -36.11 52.22 -36.72
N ILE A 147 -36.33 51.75 -35.49
CA ILE A 147 -36.26 52.57 -34.26
C ILE A 147 -34.81 52.69 -33.73
N LEU A 148 -33.93 51.74 -34.07
CA LEU A 148 -32.55 51.71 -33.58
C LEU A 148 -31.69 52.85 -34.18
N PRO A 149 -30.80 53.47 -33.39
CA PRO A 149 -29.88 54.48 -33.91
C PRO A 149 -29.01 53.93 -35.05
N GLY A 150 -29.13 54.52 -36.24
CA GLY A 150 -28.35 54.11 -37.40
C GLY A 150 -28.74 52.75 -37.97
N ASN A 151 -29.92 52.22 -37.60
CA ASN A 151 -30.42 50.90 -38.00
C ASN A 151 -29.42 49.78 -37.68
N ASP A 152 -28.78 49.87 -36.52
CA ASP A 152 -27.77 48.90 -36.09
C ASP A 152 -28.40 47.79 -35.23
N MET A 153 -28.56 46.61 -35.81
CA MET A 153 -29.13 45.46 -35.09
C MET A 153 -28.25 44.98 -33.93
N GLN A 154 -26.94 45.26 -33.94
CA GLN A 154 -26.08 44.91 -32.80
C GLN A 154 -26.49 45.68 -31.55
N THR A 155 -26.98 46.90 -31.70
CA THR A 155 -27.58 47.66 -30.60
C THR A 155 -28.77 46.90 -29.99
N ALA A 156 -29.66 46.32 -30.81
CA ALA A 156 -30.76 45.49 -30.30
C ALA A 156 -30.28 44.22 -29.59
N PHE A 157 -29.24 43.56 -30.09
CA PHE A 157 -28.66 42.39 -29.42
C PHE A 157 -28.04 42.76 -28.08
N ALA A 158 -27.31 43.87 -27.99
CA ALA A 158 -26.75 44.35 -26.74
C ALA A 158 -27.85 44.74 -25.74
N LEU A 159 -28.92 45.42 -26.19
CA LEU A 159 -30.11 45.68 -25.36
C LEU A 159 -30.75 44.38 -24.86
N LEU A 160 -30.90 43.37 -25.72
CA LEU A 160 -31.40 42.06 -25.32
C LEU A 160 -30.45 41.38 -24.31
N GLY A 161 -29.14 41.51 -24.49
CA GLY A 161 -28.13 41.01 -23.56
C GLY A 161 -28.25 41.63 -22.18
N ALA A 162 -28.57 42.93 -22.12
CA ALA A 162 -28.85 43.61 -20.86
C ALA A 162 -30.20 43.19 -20.25
N VAL A 163 -31.24 42.97 -21.06
CA VAL A 163 -32.56 42.45 -20.60
C VAL A 163 -32.44 41.03 -20.02
N LEU A 164 -31.59 40.19 -20.60
CA LEU A 164 -31.37 38.82 -20.13
C LEU A 164 -30.36 38.73 -18.96
N HIS A 165 -29.68 39.82 -18.64
CA HIS A 165 -28.71 39.86 -17.55
C HIS A 165 -29.44 39.85 -16.19
N PRO A 166 -28.84 39.31 -15.11
CA PRO A 166 -29.43 39.38 -13.76
C PRO A 166 -29.62 40.80 -13.20
N GLN A 167 -29.03 41.81 -13.83
CA GLN A 167 -29.17 43.21 -13.44
C GLN A 167 -30.15 43.88 -14.41
N PRO A 168 -31.20 44.56 -13.92
CA PRO A 168 -32.21 45.15 -14.78
C PRO A 168 -31.68 46.35 -15.57
N LEU A 169 -32.29 46.58 -16.73
CA LEU A 169 -31.94 47.66 -17.65
C LEU A 169 -32.86 48.87 -17.44
N LEU A 170 -32.27 50.05 -17.19
CA LEU A 170 -32.95 51.33 -17.11
C LEU A 170 -32.59 52.20 -18.32
N ILE A 171 -33.57 52.53 -19.17
CA ILE A 171 -33.40 53.41 -20.32
C ILE A 171 -33.89 54.83 -20.01
N ALA A 172 -32.96 55.78 -20.00
CA ALA A 172 -33.24 57.20 -19.87
C ALA A 172 -33.35 57.89 -21.24
N HIS A 173 -34.13 58.97 -21.31
CA HIS A 173 -34.30 59.83 -22.49
C HIS A 173 -34.78 59.13 -23.77
N PHE A 174 -35.48 58.00 -23.64
CA PHE A 174 -36.19 57.38 -24.76
C PHE A 174 -37.50 58.11 -25.09
N ALA A 175 -38.03 57.90 -26.29
CA ALA A 175 -39.22 58.56 -26.84
C ALA A 175 -40.35 58.79 -25.80
N PRO A 176 -41.03 59.95 -25.85
CA PRO A 176 -41.99 60.34 -24.82
C PRO A 176 -43.37 59.68 -24.96
N ASN A 177 -43.64 58.98 -26.07
CA ASN A 177 -44.93 58.31 -26.31
C ASN A 177 -44.88 56.81 -25.96
N LEU A 178 -46.04 56.26 -25.63
CA LEU A 178 -46.18 54.84 -25.27
C LEU A 178 -45.93 53.93 -26.50
N GLU A 179 -46.40 54.34 -27.68
CA GLU A 179 -46.31 53.54 -28.92
C GLU A 179 -44.85 53.18 -29.27
N ALA A 180 -43.93 54.15 -29.23
CA ALA A 180 -42.52 53.89 -29.53
C ALA A 180 -41.85 53.04 -28.44
N ARG A 181 -42.23 53.21 -27.16
CA ARG A 181 -41.72 52.38 -26.04
C ARG A 181 -42.15 50.93 -26.21
N MET A 182 -43.41 50.72 -26.58
CA MET A 182 -43.98 49.41 -26.86
C MET A 182 -43.36 48.76 -28.09
N ALA A 183 -43.13 49.52 -29.17
CA ALA A 183 -42.47 49.00 -30.36
C ALA A 183 -41.04 48.51 -30.08
N LEU A 184 -40.28 49.19 -29.20
CA LEU A 184 -38.96 48.71 -28.76
C LEU A 184 -39.08 47.41 -27.97
N ILE A 185 -40.01 47.33 -27.01
CA ILE A 185 -40.24 46.10 -26.22
C ILE A 185 -40.63 44.94 -27.13
N GLU A 186 -41.65 45.13 -27.99
CA GLU A 186 -42.13 44.10 -28.91
C GLU A 186 -41.03 43.62 -29.86
N GLY A 187 -40.21 44.54 -30.34
CA GLY A 187 -39.04 44.24 -31.14
C GLY A 187 -38.06 43.32 -30.41
N LEU A 188 -37.68 43.67 -29.17
CA LEU A 188 -36.76 42.87 -28.36
C LEU A 188 -37.36 41.49 -28.03
N LEU A 189 -38.66 41.40 -27.75
CA LEU A 189 -39.35 40.13 -27.53
C LEU A 189 -39.44 39.29 -28.82
N ALA A 190 -39.47 39.92 -30.00
CA ALA A 190 -39.47 39.21 -31.27
C ALA A 190 -38.16 38.44 -31.53
N LEU A 191 -37.05 38.83 -30.89
CA LEU A 191 -35.76 38.12 -30.91
C LEU A 191 -35.72 36.91 -29.99
N LEU A 192 -36.67 36.78 -29.09
CA LEU A 192 -36.78 35.65 -28.17
C LEU A 192 -37.72 34.58 -28.74
N PRO A 193 -37.44 33.29 -28.44
CA PRO A 193 -38.37 32.21 -28.73
C PRO A 193 -39.72 32.49 -28.08
N THR A 194 -40.81 32.07 -28.71
CA THR A 194 -42.16 32.42 -28.24
C THR A 194 -42.41 32.03 -26.78
N ALA A 195 -41.86 30.88 -26.39
CA ALA A 195 -41.97 30.33 -25.04
C ALA A 195 -41.26 31.14 -23.94
N THR A 196 -40.32 32.05 -24.23
CA THR A 196 -39.68 32.89 -23.19
C THR A 196 -40.21 34.30 -23.11
N ARG A 197 -40.94 34.78 -24.12
CA ARG A 197 -41.31 36.22 -24.20
C ARG A 197 -42.08 36.71 -22.99
N HIS A 198 -42.94 35.87 -22.44
CA HIS A 198 -43.75 36.19 -21.28
C HIS A 198 -42.96 36.28 -19.97
N THR A 199 -41.71 35.80 -19.95
CA THR A 199 -40.85 35.86 -18.76
C THR A 199 -40.14 37.21 -18.63
N VAL A 200 -40.20 38.06 -19.66
CA VAL A 200 -39.54 39.36 -19.66
C VAL A 200 -40.49 40.40 -19.10
N THR A 201 -40.11 41.01 -17.98
CA THR A 201 -40.90 42.03 -17.29
C THR A 201 -40.47 43.42 -17.72
N PHE A 202 -41.41 44.36 -17.81
CA PHE A 202 -41.10 45.71 -18.24
C PHE A 202 -41.95 46.79 -17.58
N ASN A 203 -41.44 48.02 -17.57
CA ASN A 203 -42.15 49.22 -17.14
C ASN A 203 -41.86 50.38 -18.10
N THR A 204 -42.90 50.89 -18.75
CA THR A 204 -42.79 51.97 -19.73
C THR A 204 -42.62 53.36 -19.13
N HIS A 205 -42.78 53.58 -17.83
CA HIS A 205 -42.50 54.87 -17.17
C HIS A 205 -42.38 54.71 -15.64
N ALA A 206 -41.18 54.35 -15.18
CA ALA A 206 -40.88 54.10 -13.77
C ALA A 206 -40.47 55.39 -13.05
N THR A 207 -41.01 55.64 -11.85
CA THR A 207 -40.56 56.73 -10.96
C THR A 207 -39.53 56.30 -9.94
N THR A 208 -39.55 55.02 -9.59
CA THR A 208 -38.60 54.40 -8.67
C THR A 208 -38.12 53.14 -9.34
N PHE A 209 -36.82 52.90 -9.22
CA PHE A 209 -36.18 51.73 -9.79
C PHE A 209 -36.61 50.47 -9.03
N SER A 210 -37.06 49.45 -9.77
CA SER A 210 -37.43 48.14 -9.23
C SER A 210 -36.41 47.07 -9.64
N GLU A 211 -35.86 46.30 -8.71
CA GLU A 211 -34.94 45.21 -9.05
C GLU A 211 -35.63 44.00 -9.69
N THR A 212 -36.97 43.92 -9.62
CA THR A 212 -37.76 42.78 -10.11
C THR A 212 -38.25 42.95 -11.55
N VAL A 213 -37.96 44.09 -12.18
CA VAL A 213 -38.38 44.43 -13.54
C VAL A 213 -37.18 44.47 -14.47
N ASP A 214 -37.10 43.50 -15.39
CA ASP A 214 -35.96 43.31 -16.30
C ASP A 214 -35.69 44.58 -17.14
N PHE A 215 -36.74 45.32 -17.53
CA PHE A 215 -36.66 46.43 -18.47
C PHE A 215 -37.49 47.66 -18.06
N GLN A 216 -36.86 48.79 -17.73
CA GLN A 216 -37.54 50.00 -17.23
C GLN A 216 -37.17 51.25 -18.04
N PHE A 217 -38.13 52.15 -18.25
CA PHE A 217 -37.86 53.47 -18.81
C PHE A 217 -37.98 54.54 -17.72
N ASP A 218 -36.95 55.37 -17.61
CA ASP A 218 -36.87 56.40 -16.58
C ASP A 218 -37.88 57.53 -16.83
N ALA A 219 -38.47 58.03 -15.75
CA ALA A 219 -39.21 59.28 -15.76
C ALA A 219 -38.20 60.44 -15.85
N PRO A 220 -38.39 61.43 -16.74
CA PRO A 220 -37.50 62.58 -16.78
C PRO A 220 -37.64 63.37 -15.47
N SER A 221 -36.77 63.11 -14.49
CA SER A 221 -36.77 63.82 -13.23
C SER A 221 -36.21 65.23 -13.46
N PRO A 222 -36.98 66.31 -13.23
CA PRO A 222 -36.53 67.66 -13.54
C PRO A 222 -35.45 68.20 -12.57
N ASP A 223 -35.03 67.47 -11.53
CA ASP A 223 -34.13 67.99 -10.49
C ASP A 223 -32.98 67.07 -10.05
N LEU A 224 -32.75 65.94 -10.71
CA LEU A 224 -31.53 65.14 -10.50
C LEU A 224 -30.49 65.47 -11.57
N ALA A 225 -29.98 66.70 -11.52
CA ALA A 225 -28.67 66.97 -12.09
C ALA A 225 -27.64 66.08 -11.35
N PRO A 226 -26.72 65.39 -12.05
CA PRO A 226 -25.61 64.72 -11.38
C PRO A 226 -24.79 65.80 -10.68
N THR A 227 -24.81 65.84 -9.34
CA THR A 227 -23.92 66.68 -8.55
C THR A 227 -22.50 66.10 -8.59
N SER A 228 -21.87 66.12 -9.77
CA SER A 228 -20.42 66.03 -9.87
C SER A 228 -19.85 67.43 -9.67
N THR A 229 -19.54 67.80 -8.43
CA THR A 229 -18.31 68.51 -8.03
C THR A 229 -18.39 68.92 -6.56
N SER A 230 -17.97 68.03 -5.67
CA SER A 230 -17.20 68.43 -4.49
C SER A 230 -16.06 67.45 -4.34
N ALA A 231 -14.86 67.89 -4.73
CA ALA A 231 -13.62 67.22 -4.41
C ALA A 231 -13.47 67.19 -2.89
N GLY A 232 -13.53 66.01 -2.28
CA GLY A 232 -13.30 65.83 -0.86
C GLY A 232 -14.04 64.62 -0.31
N ASP A 233 -13.26 63.64 0.11
CA ASP A 233 -13.60 62.45 0.87
C ASP A 233 -14.19 61.24 0.14
N SER A 234 -13.44 60.15 0.33
CA SER A 234 -13.64 58.77 -0.04
C SER A 234 -14.96 58.20 0.48
N ALA A 235 -16.03 58.40 -0.27
CA ALA A 235 -17.13 57.46 -0.34
C ALA A 235 -16.99 56.70 -1.65
N THR A 236 -16.73 55.39 -1.55
CA THR A 236 -16.82 54.46 -2.67
C THR A 236 -18.12 54.71 -3.43
N PRO A 237 -18.11 54.83 -4.77
CA PRO A 237 -19.34 54.94 -5.53
C PRO A 237 -20.21 53.75 -5.14
N GLN A 238 -21.39 54.04 -4.60
CA GLN A 238 -22.41 53.02 -4.36
C GLN A 238 -22.73 52.47 -5.75
N GLU A 239 -22.20 51.28 -6.05
CA GLU A 239 -22.45 50.57 -7.30
C GLU A 239 -23.96 50.47 -7.44
N THR A 240 -24.51 51.21 -8.39
CA THR A 240 -25.91 51.04 -8.76
C THR A 240 -26.02 49.63 -9.35
N THR A 241 -26.91 48.82 -8.79
CA THR A 241 -27.12 47.41 -9.17
C THR A 241 -27.76 47.25 -10.55
N ALA A 242 -27.97 48.36 -11.28
CA ALA A 242 -28.73 48.46 -12.53
C ALA A 242 -27.86 48.93 -13.71
N TRP A 243 -28.19 48.46 -14.92
CA TRP A 243 -27.59 48.97 -16.15
C TRP A 243 -28.34 50.24 -16.57
N SER A 244 -27.76 51.42 -16.38
CA SER A 244 -28.37 52.68 -16.85
C SER A 244 -27.86 53.05 -18.24
N LEU A 245 -28.79 53.22 -19.18
CA LEU A 245 -28.54 53.58 -20.57
C LEU A 245 -29.19 54.91 -20.93
N ASP A 246 -28.40 55.91 -21.30
CA ASP A 246 -28.89 57.16 -21.88
C ASP A 246 -29.11 57.00 -23.39
N TRP A 247 -30.37 56.90 -23.83
CA TRP A 247 -30.72 56.66 -25.25
C TRP A 247 -30.18 57.76 -26.18
N ALA A 248 -30.09 59.00 -25.70
CA ALA A 248 -29.56 60.12 -26.47
C ALA A 248 -28.04 60.05 -26.68
N LYS A 249 -27.33 59.24 -25.88
CA LYS A 249 -25.87 59.07 -25.90
C LYS A 249 -25.48 57.59 -25.97
N LEU A 250 -26.25 56.82 -26.71
CA LEU A 250 -26.17 55.37 -26.73
C LEU A 250 -24.73 54.88 -27.03
N LYS A 251 -24.08 54.37 -25.98
CA LYS A 251 -22.79 53.67 -26.03
C LYS A 251 -22.94 52.42 -25.18
N LEU A 252 -23.33 51.33 -25.83
CA LEU A 252 -23.46 50.04 -25.17
C LEU A 252 -22.07 49.41 -25.00
N ASP A 253 -21.87 48.75 -23.87
CA ASP A 253 -20.68 47.93 -23.67
C ASP A 253 -20.73 46.75 -24.63
N GLY A 254 -19.68 46.58 -25.44
CA GLY A 254 -19.56 45.46 -26.36
C GLY A 254 -19.55 44.10 -25.66
N SER A 255 -19.25 44.06 -24.36
CA SER A 255 -19.32 42.84 -23.55
C SER A 255 -20.72 42.21 -23.53
N LEU A 256 -21.79 43.02 -23.65
CA LEU A 256 -23.18 42.56 -23.69
C LEU A 256 -23.51 41.69 -24.90
N LEU A 257 -22.79 41.88 -26.01
CA LEU A 257 -22.97 41.03 -27.19
C LEU A 257 -22.46 39.61 -26.95
N THR A 258 -21.66 39.41 -25.90
CA THR A 258 -21.04 38.12 -25.54
C THR A 258 -21.43 37.63 -24.16
N SER A 259 -22.14 38.42 -23.36
CA SER A 259 -22.48 38.10 -21.97
C SER A 259 -23.43 36.92 -21.85
N HIS A 260 -24.31 36.73 -22.84
CA HIS A 260 -25.27 35.65 -22.89
C HIS A 260 -25.10 34.81 -24.18
N ALA A 261 -25.04 33.48 -24.06
CA ALA A 261 -24.73 32.58 -25.17
C ALA A 261 -25.71 32.70 -26.35
N TYR A 262 -27.00 32.89 -26.05
CA TYR A 262 -28.04 33.15 -27.06
C TYR A 262 -27.84 34.47 -27.82
N VAL A 263 -27.47 35.56 -27.14
CA VAL A 263 -27.21 36.86 -27.77
C VAL A 263 -25.97 36.79 -28.64
N ALA A 264 -24.90 36.16 -28.13
CA ALA A 264 -23.69 35.90 -28.90
C ALA A 264 -23.99 35.09 -30.17
N TYR A 265 -24.88 34.10 -30.07
CA TYR A 265 -25.35 33.33 -31.21
C TYR A 265 -26.09 34.21 -32.23
N LEU A 266 -27.09 35.00 -31.83
CA LEU A 266 -27.82 35.89 -32.74
C LEU A 266 -26.89 36.90 -33.42
N ASN A 267 -25.97 37.50 -32.67
CA ASN A 267 -24.97 38.43 -33.22
C ASN A 267 -24.05 37.75 -34.25
N SER A 268 -23.63 36.50 -33.98
CA SER A 268 -22.83 35.72 -34.93
C SER A 268 -23.60 35.39 -36.22
N MET A 269 -24.89 35.04 -36.10
CA MET A 269 -25.75 34.75 -37.24
C MET A 269 -26.02 35.99 -38.08
N TRP A 270 -26.23 37.14 -37.45
CA TRP A 270 -26.39 38.43 -38.13
C TRP A 270 -25.14 38.84 -38.93
N GLY A 271 -23.96 38.65 -38.35
CA GLY A 271 -22.70 38.88 -39.05
C GLY A 271 -22.50 37.94 -40.23
N ALA A 272 -22.89 36.67 -40.07
CA ALA A 272 -22.79 35.66 -41.13
C ALA A 272 -23.85 35.83 -42.24
N SER A 273 -25.01 36.42 -41.93
CA SER A 273 -26.12 36.62 -42.88
C SER A 273 -26.00 37.89 -43.71
N GLU A 274 -24.82 38.51 -43.78
CA GLU A 274 -24.60 39.81 -44.43
C GLU A 274 -25.58 40.90 -43.96
N GLN A 275 -26.06 40.82 -42.71
CA GLN A 275 -27.04 41.75 -42.13
C GLN A 275 -28.44 41.69 -42.77
N ASP A 276 -28.86 40.49 -43.22
CA ASP A 276 -30.21 40.25 -43.75
C ASP A 276 -31.22 39.84 -42.63
N LEU A 277 -32.31 40.60 -42.55
CA LEU A 277 -33.39 40.41 -41.59
C LEU A 277 -34.29 39.21 -41.90
N ASP A 278 -34.43 38.82 -43.17
CA ASP A 278 -35.22 37.65 -43.56
C ASP A 278 -34.52 36.36 -43.11
N ILE A 279 -33.18 36.32 -43.23
CA ILE A 279 -32.37 35.20 -42.73
C ILE A 279 -32.44 35.13 -41.21
N LEU A 280 -32.30 36.26 -40.49
CA LEU A 280 -32.44 36.28 -39.04
C LEU A 280 -33.82 35.78 -38.58
N THR A 281 -34.88 36.18 -39.28
CA THR A 281 -36.24 35.73 -38.98
C THR A 281 -36.36 34.21 -39.16
N THR A 282 -35.84 33.67 -40.26
CA THR A 282 -35.83 32.23 -40.53
C THR A 282 -35.06 31.47 -39.45
N VAL A 283 -33.89 31.97 -39.02
CA VAL A 283 -33.10 31.37 -37.94
C VAL A 283 -33.88 31.31 -36.64
N LEU A 284 -34.60 32.37 -36.29
CA LEU A 284 -35.44 32.40 -35.09
C LEU A 284 -36.62 31.43 -35.19
N GLU A 285 -37.25 31.33 -36.36
CA GLU A 285 -38.34 30.38 -36.62
C GLU A 285 -37.88 28.93 -36.54
N ASP A 286 -36.69 28.62 -37.07
CA ASP A 286 -36.06 27.29 -36.98
C ASP A 286 -35.81 26.85 -35.53
N THR A 287 -35.75 27.78 -34.57
CA THR A 287 -35.57 27.44 -33.15
C THR A 287 -36.85 27.08 -32.41
N GLU A 288 -38.02 27.49 -32.93
CA GLU A 288 -39.31 27.29 -32.25
C GLU A 288 -39.67 25.82 -31.96
N PRO A 289 -39.42 24.83 -32.87
CA PRO A 289 -39.86 23.46 -32.68
C PRO A 289 -39.32 22.79 -31.40
N TYR A 290 -38.14 23.21 -30.94
CA TYR A 290 -37.47 22.64 -29.76
C TYR A 290 -37.35 23.63 -28.59
N ALA A 291 -37.66 24.91 -28.79
CA ALA A 291 -37.54 25.93 -27.76
C ALA A 291 -38.37 25.61 -26.52
N THR A 292 -39.65 25.27 -26.69
CA THR A 292 -40.56 24.97 -25.58
C THR A 292 -40.04 23.82 -24.71
N ALA A 293 -39.55 22.75 -25.33
CA ALA A 293 -39.04 21.58 -24.61
C ALA A 293 -37.76 21.90 -23.81
N LEU A 294 -36.82 22.63 -24.42
CA LEU A 294 -35.55 22.98 -23.76
C LEU A 294 -35.76 23.99 -22.62
N LEU A 295 -36.68 24.95 -22.79
CA LEU A 295 -37.00 25.94 -21.76
C LEU A 295 -37.77 25.33 -20.58
N ALA A 296 -38.63 24.34 -20.81
CA ALA A 296 -39.33 23.65 -19.74
C ALA A 296 -38.38 22.82 -18.85
N ALA A 297 -37.24 22.38 -19.39
CA ALA A 297 -36.30 21.50 -18.70
C ALA A 297 -35.16 22.24 -17.97
N SER A 298 -35.09 23.57 -18.03
CA SER A 298 -33.95 24.34 -17.51
C SER A 298 -34.36 25.75 -17.06
N THR A 299 -33.43 26.50 -16.46
CA THR A 299 -33.65 27.93 -16.17
C THR A 299 -33.76 28.72 -17.49
N ARG A 300 -34.37 29.92 -17.46
CA ARG A 300 -34.49 30.81 -18.63
C ARG A 300 -33.16 30.95 -19.40
N GLU A 301 -32.08 31.23 -18.66
CA GLU A 301 -30.72 31.37 -19.21
C GLU A 301 -30.16 30.04 -19.75
N GLY A 302 -30.33 28.94 -19.01
CA GLY A 302 -29.89 27.61 -19.43
C GLY A 302 -30.58 27.14 -20.69
N GLY A 303 -31.90 27.33 -20.79
CA GLY A 303 -32.70 26.89 -21.94
C GLY A 303 -32.39 27.70 -23.19
N LEU A 304 -32.24 29.03 -23.06
CA LEU A 304 -31.78 29.87 -24.18
C LEU A 304 -30.36 29.50 -24.63
N THR A 305 -29.49 29.10 -23.70
CA THR A 305 -28.15 28.59 -24.02
C THR A 305 -28.22 27.25 -24.77
N HIS A 306 -29.08 26.32 -24.35
CA HIS A 306 -29.29 25.06 -25.07
C HIS A 306 -29.88 25.30 -26.47
N ILE A 307 -30.83 26.22 -26.62
CA ILE A 307 -31.39 26.62 -27.92
C ILE A 307 -30.30 27.16 -28.85
N ALA A 308 -29.43 28.04 -28.34
CA ALA A 308 -28.33 28.62 -29.08
C ALA A 308 -27.34 27.54 -29.56
N ASN A 309 -26.95 26.64 -28.67
CA ASN A 309 -26.04 25.54 -28.99
C ASN A 309 -26.66 24.57 -30.01
N ARG A 310 -27.93 24.22 -29.83
CA ARG A 310 -28.70 23.37 -30.74
C ARG A 310 -28.74 23.97 -32.15
N SER A 311 -29.16 25.23 -32.25
CA SER A 311 -29.28 25.92 -33.53
C SER A 311 -27.91 26.10 -34.22
N ARG A 312 -26.87 26.42 -33.45
CA ARG A 312 -25.49 26.54 -33.97
C ARG A 312 -25.02 25.21 -34.56
N ALA A 313 -25.26 24.10 -33.86
CA ALA A 313 -24.89 22.78 -34.34
C ALA A 313 -25.71 22.35 -35.56
N ASP A 314 -27.03 22.58 -35.56
CA ASP A 314 -27.91 22.26 -36.69
C ASP A 314 -27.50 23.04 -37.95
N ASN A 315 -27.20 24.34 -37.81
CA ASN A 315 -26.72 25.15 -38.93
C ASN A 315 -25.34 24.71 -39.42
N ALA A 316 -24.43 24.36 -38.52
CA ALA A 316 -23.10 23.88 -38.90
C ALA A 316 -23.18 22.54 -39.64
N LEU A 317 -24.03 21.61 -39.18
CA LEU A 317 -24.29 20.34 -39.88
C LEU A 317 -24.95 20.56 -41.25
N LYS A 318 -26.00 21.39 -41.34
CA LYS A 318 -26.68 21.73 -42.62
C LYS A 318 -25.72 22.35 -43.63
N SER A 319 -24.78 23.17 -43.18
CA SER A 319 -23.81 23.85 -44.05
C SER A 319 -22.56 23.02 -44.37
N GLY A 320 -22.41 21.83 -43.77
CA GLY A 320 -21.20 21.01 -43.90
C GLY A 320 -19.95 21.63 -43.24
N ASN A 321 -20.14 22.65 -42.40
CA ASN A 321 -19.06 23.28 -41.66
C ASN A 321 -18.61 22.39 -40.50
N GLY A 322 -17.33 22.48 -40.14
CA GLY A 322 -16.79 21.73 -39.00
C GLY A 322 -17.48 22.10 -37.69
N VAL A 323 -18.12 21.12 -37.05
CA VAL A 323 -18.70 21.27 -35.71
C VAL A 323 -17.65 20.84 -34.68
N THR A 324 -17.45 21.61 -33.62
CA THR A 324 -16.55 21.21 -32.54
C THR A 324 -17.18 20.09 -31.71
N THR A 325 -16.34 19.24 -31.12
CA THR A 325 -16.84 18.11 -30.34
C THR A 325 -17.59 18.56 -29.08
N GLU A 326 -17.10 19.61 -28.41
CA GLU A 326 -17.77 20.23 -27.26
C GLU A 326 -19.22 20.64 -27.59
N LEU A 327 -19.44 21.21 -28.78
CA LEU A 327 -20.77 21.64 -29.21
C LEU A 327 -21.67 20.45 -29.55
N LEU A 328 -21.14 19.40 -30.18
CA LEU A 328 -21.91 18.17 -30.45
C LEU A 328 -22.34 17.51 -29.14
N LEU A 329 -21.43 17.36 -28.19
CA LEU A 329 -21.71 16.78 -26.88
C LEU A 329 -22.71 17.64 -26.10
N ALA A 330 -22.53 18.97 -26.06
CA ALA A 330 -23.48 19.87 -25.40
C ALA A 330 -24.92 19.77 -25.93
N VAL A 331 -25.10 19.39 -27.20
CA VAL A 331 -26.42 19.15 -27.80
C VAL A 331 -26.92 17.74 -27.52
N LEU A 332 -26.05 16.74 -27.62
CA LEU A 332 -26.39 15.33 -27.34
C LEU A 332 -26.64 15.05 -25.85
N ASP A 333 -26.05 15.83 -24.95
CA ASP A 333 -26.23 15.78 -23.49
C ASP A 333 -27.34 16.71 -23.00
N SER A 334 -27.94 17.49 -23.90
CA SER A 334 -29.02 18.42 -23.52
C SER A 334 -30.24 17.65 -23.00
N PRO A 335 -31.09 18.27 -22.15
CA PRO A 335 -32.29 17.61 -21.60
C PRO A 335 -33.26 17.09 -22.66
N HIS A 336 -33.17 17.63 -23.88
CA HIS A 336 -33.95 17.22 -25.02
C HIS A 336 -33.04 17.06 -26.25
N PRO A 337 -32.34 15.91 -26.37
CA PRO A 337 -31.43 15.67 -27.49
C PRO A 337 -32.21 15.61 -28.81
N PRO A 338 -31.52 15.73 -29.96
CA PRO A 338 -32.13 15.49 -31.26
C PRO A 338 -32.84 14.14 -31.30
N THR A 339 -33.90 14.04 -32.09
CA THR A 339 -34.63 12.80 -32.29
C THR A 339 -34.37 12.23 -33.70
N GLU A 340 -34.51 10.91 -33.82
CA GLU A 340 -34.49 10.17 -35.08
C GLU A 340 -33.25 10.43 -35.96
N GLN A 341 -33.46 10.86 -37.21
CA GLN A 341 -32.41 11.07 -38.20
C GLN A 341 -31.42 12.14 -37.79
N ALA A 342 -31.88 13.20 -37.12
CA ALA A 342 -30.99 14.26 -36.65
C ALA A 342 -30.00 13.69 -35.63
N TYR A 343 -30.44 12.81 -34.71
CA TYR A 343 -29.55 12.20 -33.74
C TYR A 343 -28.43 11.43 -34.44
N THR A 344 -28.77 10.61 -35.44
CA THR A 344 -27.79 9.82 -36.21
C THR A 344 -26.73 10.71 -36.87
N HIS A 345 -27.13 11.81 -37.52
CA HIS A 345 -26.18 12.74 -38.17
C HIS A 345 -25.22 13.40 -37.16
N TYR A 346 -25.68 13.68 -35.94
CA TYR A 346 -24.80 14.19 -34.88
C TYR A 346 -23.77 13.14 -34.46
N ILE A 347 -24.17 11.89 -34.35
CA ILE A 347 -23.29 10.79 -33.95
C ILE A 347 -22.29 10.46 -35.06
N GLU A 348 -22.70 10.46 -36.32
CA GLU A 348 -21.80 10.34 -37.48
C GLU A 348 -20.74 11.45 -37.48
N ARG A 349 -21.16 12.70 -37.22
CA ARG A 349 -20.23 13.81 -37.11
C ARG A 349 -19.30 13.69 -35.90
N LEU A 350 -19.81 13.20 -34.77
CA LEU A 350 -19.01 12.92 -33.58
C LEU A 350 -17.96 11.85 -33.88
N LEU A 351 -18.33 10.77 -34.57
CA LEU A 351 -17.39 9.74 -35.02
C LEU A 351 -16.32 10.34 -35.92
N HIS A 352 -16.68 11.13 -36.94
CA HIS A 352 -15.68 11.80 -37.78
C HIS A 352 -14.73 12.69 -36.98
N ASN A 353 -15.24 13.46 -36.02
CA ASN A 353 -14.37 14.27 -35.17
C ASN A 353 -13.44 13.41 -34.30
N VAL A 354 -13.91 12.28 -33.78
CA VAL A 354 -13.09 11.31 -33.03
C VAL A 354 -12.01 10.71 -33.93
N LEU A 355 -12.35 10.36 -35.17
CA LEU A 355 -11.43 9.87 -36.20
C LEU A 355 -10.35 10.91 -36.54
N ASP A 356 -10.74 12.17 -36.72
CA ASP A 356 -9.80 13.23 -37.08
C ASP A 356 -8.88 13.64 -35.90
N HIS A 357 -9.41 13.70 -34.67
CA HIS A 357 -8.72 14.34 -33.53
C HIS A 357 -8.23 13.37 -32.45
N HIS A 358 -8.57 12.09 -32.52
CA HIS A 358 -8.10 11.05 -31.59
C HIS A 358 -8.46 11.33 -30.11
N ASP A 359 -9.58 12.00 -29.86
CA ASP A 359 -10.00 12.36 -28.51
C ASP A 359 -10.68 11.19 -27.78
N ALA A 360 -10.02 10.69 -26.74
CA ALA A 360 -10.48 9.57 -25.94
C ALA A 360 -11.77 9.86 -25.17
N ALA A 361 -12.00 11.10 -24.71
CA ALA A 361 -13.21 11.44 -23.97
C ALA A 361 -14.45 11.39 -24.88
N SER A 362 -14.30 11.93 -26.08
CA SER A 362 -15.33 11.87 -27.12
C SER A 362 -15.57 10.46 -27.64
N ALA A 363 -14.51 9.65 -27.76
CA ALA A 363 -14.63 8.24 -28.11
C ALA A 363 -15.44 7.45 -27.07
N ALA A 364 -15.20 7.71 -25.77
CA ALA A 364 -15.97 7.08 -24.70
C ALA A 364 -17.46 7.47 -24.75
N SER A 365 -17.73 8.77 -24.91
CA SER A 365 -19.10 9.31 -25.04
C SER A 365 -19.85 8.78 -26.26
N LEU A 366 -19.14 8.59 -27.38
CA LEU A 366 -19.66 7.94 -28.58
C LEU A 366 -20.01 6.48 -28.32
N VAL A 367 -19.10 5.71 -27.73
CA VAL A 367 -19.32 4.29 -27.41
C VAL A 367 -20.52 4.12 -26.50
N GLU A 368 -20.64 4.92 -25.44
CA GLU A 368 -21.78 4.86 -24.51
C GLU A 368 -23.12 4.95 -25.26
N ARG A 369 -23.19 5.80 -26.28
CA ARG A 369 -24.38 6.00 -27.12
C ARG A 369 -24.63 4.85 -28.09
N LEU A 370 -23.57 4.31 -28.70
CA LEU A 370 -23.67 3.13 -29.56
C LEU A 370 -24.11 1.89 -28.76
N ASP A 371 -23.64 1.76 -27.53
CA ASP A 371 -24.03 0.69 -26.62
C ASP A 371 -25.50 0.82 -26.15
N ALA A 372 -25.99 2.06 -26.00
CA ALA A 372 -27.38 2.33 -25.61
C ALA A 372 -28.39 2.08 -26.75
N ASP A 373 -27.97 2.18 -28.02
CA ASP A 373 -28.82 2.03 -29.20
C ASP A 373 -28.18 1.10 -30.26
N PRO A 374 -28.56 -0.19 -30.27
CA PRO A 374 -28.04 -1.15 -31.24
C PRO A 374 -28.37 -0.84 -32.70
N ASP A 375 -29.49 -0.15 -32.96
CA ASP A 375 -29.90 0.21 -34.33
C ASP A 375 -29.05 1.36 -34.87
N LEU A 376 -28.68 2.29 -34.00
CA LEU A 376 -27.69 3.33 -34.30
C LEU A 376 -26.30 2.71 -34.54
N GLU A 377 -25.89 1.77 -33.69
CA GLU A 377 -24.61 1.08 -33.88
C GLU A 377 -24.58 0.36 -35.24
N ALA A 378 -25.64 -0.34 -35.63
CA ALA A 378 -25.71 -1.02 -36.92
C ALA A 378 -25.57 -0.07 -38.12
N GLN A 379 -26.03 1.18 -37.99
CA GLN A 379 -25.91 2.20 -39.04
C GLN A 379 -24.49 2.76 -39.15
N ILE A 380 -23.81 2.93 -38.01
CA ILE A 380 -22.47 3.52 -37.93
C ILE A 380 -21.37 2.46 -38.11
N GLN A 381 -21.74 1.19 -37.97
CA GLN A 381 -20.84 0.04 -38.10
C GLN A 381 -19.94 0.07 -39.34
N PRO A 382 -20.45 0.34 -40.57
CA PRO A 382 -19.62 0.36 -41.76
C PRO A 382 -18.50 1.40 -41.69
N MET A 383 -18.73 2.54 -41.04
CA MET A 383 -17.73 3.59 -40.88
C MET A 383 -16.62 3.18 -39.91
N ILE A 384 -16.96 2.45 -38.85
CA ILE A 384 -15.97 1.89 -37.91
C ILE A 384 -15.12 0.81 -38.62
N ASP A 385 -15.76 -0.03 -39.44
CA ASP A 385 -15.06 -1.08 -40.20
C ASP A 385 -14.15 -0.50 -41.29
N GLU A 386 -14.57 0.58 -41.96
CA GLU A 386 -13.72 1.34 -42.88
C GLU A 386 -12.53 1.98 -42.15
N ALA A 387 -12.77 2.58 -40.97
CA ALA A 387 -11.71 3.14 -40.14
C ALA A 387 -10.71 2.08 -39.65
N LEU A 388 -11.14 0.85 -39.36
CA LEU A 388 -10.24 -0.26 -39.00
C LEU A 388 -9.25 -0.62 -40.12
N ALA A 389 -9.61 -0.38 -41.38
CA ALA A 389 -8.76 -0.61 -42.54
C ALA A 389 -7.87 0.62 -42.86
N ASP A 390 -8.46 1.82 -42.87
CA ASP A 390 -7.81 3.03 -43.37
C ASP A 390 -7.08 3.83 -42.28
N GLN A 391 -7.57 3.80 -41.05
CA GLN A 391 -7.07 4.54 -39.88
C GLN A 391 -7.08 3.67 -38.61
N PRO A 392 -6.30 2.57 -38.60
CA PRO A 392 -6.36 1.56 -37.54
C PRO A 392 -5.92 2.10 -36.17
N ASP A 393 -5.12 3.16 -36.14
CA ASP A 393 -4.71 3.85 -34.92
C ASP A 393 -5.88 4.54 -34.22
N THR A 394 -6.78 5.17 -34.97
CA THR A 394 -7.95 5.80 -34.37
C THR A 394 -9.01 4.78 -33.99
N ALA A 395 -9.20 3.74 -34.80
CA ALA A 395 -10.06 2.62 -34.43
C ALA A 395 -9.58 1.93 -33.13
N TYR A 396 -8.27 1.86 -32.92
CA TYR A 396 -7.67 1.38 -31.67
C TYR A 396 -8.08 2.25 -30.46
N VAL A 397 -8.06 3.59 -30.60
CA VAL A 397 -8.49 4.51 -29.53
C VAL A 397 -9.97 4.29 -29.17
N ILE A 398 -10.84 4.12 -30.17
CA ILE A 398 -12.28 3.88 -29.95
C ILE A 398 -12.49 2.55 -29.21
N ALA A 399 -11.89 1.46 -29.70
CA ALA A 399 -12.03 0.15 -29.07
C ALA A 399 -11.46 0.14 -27.64
N ARG A 400 -10.35 0.85 -27.41
CA ARG A 400 -9.73 1.00 -26.09
C ARG A 400 -10.60 1.80 -25.13
N ALA A 401 -11.22 2.89 -25.59
CA ALA A 401 -12.13 3.70 -24.77
C ALA A 401 -13.35 2.88 -24.31
N SER A 402 -13.91 2.07 -25.21
CA SER A 402 -14.99 1.14 -24.88
C SER A 402 -14.62 0.14 -23.79
N LEU A 403 -13.46 -0.51 -23.93
CA LEU A 403 -13.01 -1.51 -22.97
C LEU A 403 -12.59 -0.91 -21.62
N ALA A 404 -12.15 0.36 -21.60
CA ALA A 404 -11.84 1.05 -20.36
C ALA A 404 -13.09 1.30 -19.51
N ASP A 405 -14.20 1.67 -20.14
CA ASP A 405 -15.49 1.85 -19.46
C ASP A 405 -16.05 0.52 -18.92
N LEU A 406 -16.02 -0.52 -19.76
CA LEU A 406 -16.50 -1.87 -19.38
C LEU A 406 -15.69 -2.53 -18.25
N ASN A 407 -14.44 -2.14 -18.03
CA ASN A 407 -13.62 -2.64 -16.92
C ASN A 407 -13.76 -1.79 -15.64
N GLY A 408 -14.56 -0.73 -15.68
CA GLY A 408 -14.82 0.18 -14.57
C GLY A 408 -13.71 1.22 -14.39
N SER A 409 -14.07 2.50 -14.50
CA SER A 409 -13.23 3.66 -14.15
C SER A 409 -12.78 3.71 -12.68
N ASN A 410 -13.25 2.79 -11.84
CA ASN A 410 -13.02 2.75 -10.40
C ASN A 410 -11.90 1.78 -9.95
N GLY A 411 -10.81 1.63 -10.70
CA GLY A 411 -9.50 1.13 -10.22
C GLY A 411 -9.46 -0.21 -9.44
N LYS A 412 -10.55 -0.98 -9.41
CA LYS A 412 -10.65 -2.28 -8.74
C LYS A 412 -10.52 -3.36 -9.81
N GLU A 413 -9.30 -3.50 -10.32
CA GLU A 413 -8.91 -4.47 -11.36
C GLU A 413 -9.26 -5.93 -11.02
N ALA A 414 -9.59 -6.26 -9.76
CA ALA A 414 -9.77 -7.64 -9.30
C ALA A 414 -11.21 -8.20 -9.40
N ASN A 415 -12.26 -7.36 -9.56
CA ASN A 415 -13.65 -7.83 -9.54
C ASN A 415 -14.41 -7.71 -10.87
N GLY A 416 -13.88 -6.98 -11.86
CA GLY A 416 -14.58 -6.71 -13.12
C GLY A 416 -14.83 -7.95 -13.98
N GLU A 417 -13.97 -8.98 -13.90
CA GLU A 417 -14.19 -10.25 -14.61
C GLU A 417 -15.37 -11.04 -14.04
N ALA A 418 -15.58 -11.00 -12.72
CA ALA A 418 -16.69 -11.71 -12.08
C ALA A 418 -18.05 -11.02 -12.28
N GLU A 419 -18.07 -9.69 -12.38
CA GLU A 419 -19.30 -8.92 -12.66
C GLU A 419 -19.69 -8.97 -14.15
N ALA A 420 -18.72 -8.90 -15.08
CA ALA A 420 -18.97 -9.06 -16.51
C ALA A 420 -19.45 -10.48 -16.88
N GLU A 421 -19.11 -11.49 -16.08
CA GLU A 421 -19.59 -12.87 -16.29
C GLU A 421 -21.06 -13.06 -15.86
N ALA A 422 -21.61 -12.14 -15.05
CA ALA A 422 -22.99 -12.20 -14.59
C ALA A 422 -24.00 -11.63 -15.60
N ASP A 423 -23.58 -10.73 -16.50
CA ASP A 423 -24.41 -10.16 -17.57
C ASP A 423 -23.97 -10.67 -18.96
N PRO A 424 -24.75 -11.57 -19.60
CA PRO A 424 -24.47 -12.05 -20.95
C PRO A 424 -24.32 -10.95 -22.01
N GLN A 425 -25.00 -9.81 -21.84
CA GLN A 425 -24.93 -8.69 -22.78
C GLN A 425 -23.62 -7.91 -22.62
N ALA A 426 -23.18 -7.61 -21.39
CA ALA A 426 -21.87 -7.02 -21.13
C ALA A 426 -20.72 -7.91 -21.64
N LYS A 427 -20.83 -9.23 -21.47
CA LYS A 427 -19.84 -10.18 -22.01
C LYS A 427 -19.76 -10.13 -23.54
N ALA A 428 -20.89 -10.20 -24.24
CA ALA A 428 -20.92 -10.13 -25.70
C ALA A 428 -20.37 -8.80 -26.23
N ARG A 429 -20.68 -7.68 -25.55
CA ARG A 429 -20.10 -6.36 -25.86
C ARG A 429 -18.58 -6.35 -25.67
N ARG A 430 -18.08 -6.88 -24.56
CA ARG A 430 -16.64 -6.97 -24.29
C ARG A 430 -15.93 -7.81 -25.35
N GLU A 431 -16.45 -8.98 -25.69
CA GLU A 431 -15.85 -9.85 -26.73
C GLU A 431 -15.79 -9.16 -28.09
N LYS A 432 -16.85 -8.42 -28.46
CA LYS A 432 -16.90 -7.63 -29.70
C LYS A 432 -15.82 -6.55 -29.75
N TRP A 433 -15.73 -5.72 -28.70
CA TRP A 433 -14.75 -4.63 -28.65
C TRP A 433 -13.31 -5.13 -28.47
N LEU A 434 -13.10 -6.27 -27.80
CA LEU A 434 -11.80 -6.96 -27.78
C LEU A 434 -11.37 -7.39 -29.19
N GLY A 435 -12.27 -7.99 -29.97
CA GLY A 435 -11.99 -8.37 -31.35
C GLY A 435 -11.54 -7.17 -32.20
N ARG A 436 -12.24 -6.04 -32.09
CA ARG A 436 -11.87 -4.80 -32.78
C ARG A 436 -10.54 -4.24 -32.30
N LEU A 437 -10.27 -4.26 -30.99
CA LEU A 437 -8.99 -3.81 -30.46
C LEU A 437 -7.83 -4.65 -31.02
N HIS A 438 -8.01 -5.97 -31.12
CA HIS A 438 -7.01 -6.88 -31.67
C HIS A 438 -6.74 -6.60 -33.15
N GLU A 439 -7.81 -6.44 -33.94
CA GLU A 439 -7.71 -6.12 -35.36
C GLU A 439 -7.06 -4.75 -35.59
N ALA A 440 -7.51 -3.73 -34.85
CA ALA A 440 -6.94 -2.39 -34.90
C ALA A 440 -5.45 -2.38 -34.51
N ALA A 441 -5.08 -3.05 -33.41
CA ALA A 441 -3.70 -3.14 -32.97
C ALA A 441 -2.80 -3.84 -34.00
N LYS A 442 -3.31 -4.93 -34.60
CA LYS A 442 -2.60 -5.68 -35.64
C LYS A 442 -2.41 -4.84 -36.91
N ASN A 443 -3.48 -4.20 -37.39
CA ASN A 443 -3.43 -3.35 -38.59
C ASN A 443 -2.52 -2.14 -38.38
N ALA A 444 -2.65 -1.46 -37.23
CA ALA A 444 -1.80 -0.31 -36.89
C ALA A 444 -0.32 -0.70 -36.80
N LEU A 445 -0.02 -1.87 -36.23
CA LEU A 445 1.34 -2.38 -36.16
C LEU A 445 1.89 -2.80 -37.53
N ASN A 446 1.06 -3.40 -38.39
CA ASN A 446 1.46 -3.71 -39.77
C ASN A 446 1.78 -2.44 -40.56
N VAL A 447 0.93 -1.41 -40.47
CA VAL A 447 1.19 -0.09 -41.08
C VAL A 447 2.48 0.51 -40.52
N ALA A 448 2.69 0.46 -39.21
CA ALA A 448 3.93 0.91 -38.58
C ALA A 448 5.17 0.16 -39.13
N ILE A 449 5.09 -1.16 -39.32
CA ILE A 449 6.18 -1.97 -39.88
C ILE A 449 6.41 -1.63 -41.36
N GLU A 450 5.35 -1.44 -42.14
CA GLU A 450 5.42 -1.06 -43.56
C GLU A 450 6.02 0.33 -43.78
N THR A 451 5.81 1.27 -42.86
CA THR A 451 6.47 2.59 -42.92
C THR A 451 7.98 2.52 -42.71
N THR A 452 8.50 1.39 -42.21
CA THR A 452 9.92 1.14 -41.91
C THR A 452 10.56 2.13 -40.93
N GLU A 453 9.78 2.93 -40.21
CA GLU A 453 10.30 3.91 -39.25
C GLU A 453 10.47 3.26 -37.86
N PRO A 454 11.70 3.09 -37.35
CA PRO A 454 11.97 2.42 -36.08
C PRO A 454 11.22 3.03 -34.89
N SER A 455 11.10 4.36 -34.88
CA SER A 455 10.50 5.12 -33.79
C SER A 455 8.98 4.84 -33.66
N ILE A 456 8.29 4.63 -34.79
CA ILE A 456 6.86 4.36 -34.83
C ILE A 456 6.58 2.92 -34.39
N ILE A 457 7.38 1.96 -34.89
CA ILE A 457 7.27 0.54 -34.51
C ILE A 457 7.49 0.38 -33.00
N SER A 458 8.55 0.99 -32.45
CA SER A 458 8.86 0.94 -31.02
C SER A 458 7.73 1.53 -30.16
N ARG A 459 7.15 2.67 -30.57
CA ARG A 459 6.00 3.28 -29.87
C ARG A 459 4.79 2.35 -29.84
N TRP A 460 4.45 1.72 -30.96
CA TRP A 460 3.32 0.79 -31.04
C TRP A 460 3.55 -0.47 -30.21
N LEU A 461 4.71 -1.11 -30.33
CA LEU A 461 5.05 -2.28 -29.51
C LEU A 461 5.06 -1.93 -28.02
N THR A 462 5.57 -0.75 -27.65
CA THR A 462 5.56 -0.26 -26.27
C THR A 462 4.14 0.03 -25.79
N LEU A 463 3.28 0.62 -26.63
CA LEU A 463 1.88 0.89 -26.32
C LEU A 463 1.14 -0.42 -26.04
N ILE A 464 1.20 -1.37 -26.97
CA ILE A 464 0.58 -2.70 -26.84
C ILE A 464 1.12 -3.42 -25.60
N ALA A 465 2.43 -3.37 -25.35
CA ALA A 465 3.05 -3.98 -24.17
C ALA A 465 2.66 -3.33 -22.83
N ARG A 466 2.14 -2.10 -22.84
CA ARG A 466 1.67 -1.39 -21.63
C ARG A 466 0.20 -1.64 -21.33
N GLU A 467 -0.57 -2.18 -22.27
CA GLU A 467 -1.99 -2.41 -22.06
C GLU A 467 -2.28 -3.47 -20.97
N PRO A 468 -3.47 -3.40 -20.33
CA PRO A 468 -3.93 -4.40 -19.37
C PRO A 468 -3.94 -5.81 -19.95
N ARG A 469 -3.62 -6.81 -19.12
CA ARG A 469 -3.70 -8.24 -19.52
C ARG A 469 -5.11 -8.65 -19.94
N ALA A 470 -6.12 -8.00 -19.38
CA ALA A 470 -7.53 -8.18 -19.73
C ALA A 470 -7.83 -7.94 -21.22
N TYR A 471 -6.98 -7.19 -21.94
CA TYR A 471 -7.14 -6.93 -23.37
C TYR A 471 -6.61 -8.06 -24.25
N GLN A 472 -5.88 -9.04 -23.70
CA GLN A 472 -5.40 -10.22 -24.42
C GLN A 472 -4.54 -9.92 -25.67
N LEU A 473 -3.86 -8.77 -25.72
CA LEU A 473 -3.01 -8.37 -26.87
C LEU A 473 -1.65 -9.08 -26.93
N GLN A 474 -1.46 -10.16 -26.16
CA GLN A 474 -0.18 -10.86 -26.07
C GLN A 474 0.23 -11.50 -27.41
N ASP A 475 -0.72 -12.08 -28.13
CA ASP A 475 -0.47 -12.71 -29.43
C ASP A 475 -0.13 -11.66 -30.50
N VAL A 476 -0.85 -10.52 -30.50
CA VAL A 476 -0.56 -9.38 -31.38
C VAL A 476 0.84 -8.82 -31.12
N LEU A 477 1.23 -8.70 -29.84
CA LEU A 477 2.58 -8.26 -29.47
C LEU A 477 3.64 -9.26 -29.93
N HIS A 478 3.40 -10.56 -29.75
CA HIS A 478 4.31 -11.62 -30.16
C HIS A 478 4.52 -11.61 -31.68
N ASP A 479 3.44 -11.65 -32.47
CA ASP A 479 3.48 -11.57 -33.93
C ASP A 479 4.18 -10.29 -34.41
N GLY A 480 3.90 -9.18 -33.71
CA GLY A 480 4.51 -7.89 -33.92
C GLY A 480 6.03 -7.87 -33.75
N LEU A 481 6.53 -8.46 -32.67
CA LEU A 481 7.97 -8.59 -32.39
C LEU A 481 8.65 -9.45 -33.47
N VAL A 482 8.03 -10.56 -33.87
CA VAL A 482 8.54 -11.43 -34.95
C VAL A 482 8.58 -10.69 -36.28
N ALA A 483 7.52 -9.95 -36.62
CA ALA A 483 7.46 -9.18 -37.86
C ALA A 483 8.43 -7.99 -37.89
N ALA A 484 8.75 -7.39 -36.73
CA ALA A 484 9.70 -6.29 -36.62
C ALA A 484 11.17 -6.75 -36.59
N LYS A 485 11.46 -8.03 -36.30
CA LYS A 485 12.81 -8.62 -36.21
C LYS A 485 13.72 -8.33 -37.42
N PRO A 486 13.27 -8.45 -38.70
CA PRO A 486 14.12 -8.16 -39.86
C PRO A 486 14.55 -6.69 -39.95
N LEU A 487 13.69 -5.76 -39.50
CA LEU A 487 14.00 -4.33 -39.44
C LEU A 487 14.92 -4.02 -38.26
N ALA A 488 14.73 -4.68 -37.12
CA ALA A 488 15.60 -4.55 -35.96
C ALA A 488 17.06 -4.95 -36.28
N SER A 489 17.25 -5.90 -37.21
CA SER A 489 18.57 -6.29 -37.73
C SER A 489 19.24 -5.23 -38.62
N GLN A 490 18.59 -4.09 -38.85
CA GLN A 490 19.12 -2.93 -39.57
C GLN A 490 19.20 -1.68 -38.68
N HIS A 491 18.54 -1.67 -37.52
CA HIS A 491 18.38 -0.51 -36.66
C HIS A 491 18.64 -0.85 -35.19
N GLN A 492 19.77 -0.38 -34.66
CA GLN A 492 20.21 -0.62 -33.28
C GLN A 492 19.18 -0.25 -32.21
N GLU A 493 18.54 0.93 -32.32
CA GLU A 493 17.55 1.40 -31.32
C GLU A 493 16.35 0.43 -31.22
N LEU A 494 15.85 -0.01 -32.38
CA LEU A 494 14.74 -0.96 -32.47
C LEU A 494 15.14 -2.32 -31.89
N ALA A 495 16.35 -2.80 -32.14
CA ALA A 495 16.84 -4.07 -31.56
C ALA A 495 16.86 -4.05 -30.03
N ILE A 496 17.31 -2.93 -29.42
CA ILE A 496 17.30 -2.76 -27.96
C ILE A 496 15.86 -2.73 -27.42
N ASP A 497 14.96 -2.02 -28.11
CA ASP A 497 13.55 -1.93 -27.71
C ASP A 497 12.85 -3.29 -27.82
N LEU A 498 13.07 -4.05 -28.89
CA LEU A 498 12.52 -5.41 -29.06
C LEU A 498 12.98 -6.32 -27.92
N LEU A 499 14.27 -6.34 -27.59
CA LEU A 499 14.77 -7.13 -26.46
C LEU A 499 14.12 -6.69 -25.14
N THR A 500 14.04 -5.38 -24.90
CA THR A 500 13.43 -4.85 -23.67
C THR A 500 11.98 -5.28 -23.54
N ILE A 501 11.20 -5.21 -24.63
CA ILE A 501 9.79 -5.60 -24.64
C ILE A 501 9.64 -7.12 -24.51
N ALA A 502 10.46 -7.89 -25.23
CA ALA A 502 10.43 -9.35 -25.18
C ALA A 502 10.75 -9.88 -23.76
N ILE A 503 11.78 -9.36 -23.08
CA ILE A 503 12.12 -9.77 -21.70
C ILE A 503 10.92 -9.54 -20.75
N LYS A 504 10.15 -8.47 -20.97
CA LYS A 504 9.01 -8.09 -20.11
C LYS A 504 7.74 -8.88 -20.41
N ARG A 505 7.45 -9.13 -21.69
CA ARG A 505 6.15 -9.60 -22.13
C ARG A 505 6.18 -10.90 -22.94
N ALA A 506 7.22 -11.15 -23.73
CA ALA A 506 7.33 -12.34 -24.59
C ALA A 506 8.70 -13.04 -24.39
N PRO A 507 8.95 -13.62 -23.20
CA PRO A 507 10.25 -14.18 -22.85
C PRO A 507 10.63 -15.41 -23.70
N ASP A 508 9.65 -16.09 -24.27
CA ASP A 508 9.79 -17.22 -25.20
C ASP A 508 10.55 -16.82 -26.49
N LEU A 509 10.31 -15.61 -27.01
CA LEU A 509 10.96 -15.09 -28.21
C LEU A 509 12.44 -14.76 -28.01
N ILE A 510 12.91 -14.57 -26.77
CA ILE A 510 14.30 -14.21 -26.49
C ILE A 510 15.25 -15.28 -27.05
N SER A 511 14.91 -16.55 -26.89
CA SER A 511 15.73 -17.65 -27.42
C SER A 511 15.88 -17.60 -28.95
N GLU A 512 14.86 -17.16 -29.66
CA GLU A 512 14.87 -17.00 -31.12
C GLU A 512 15.64 -15.75 -31.56
N LEU A 513 15.49 -14.64 -30.82
CA LEU A 513 16.23 -13.39 -31.08
C LEU A 513 17.74 -13.57 -30.86
N LEU A 514 18.13 -14.31 -29.82
CA LEU A 514 19.54 -14.60 -29.51
C LEU A 514 20.19 -15.59 -30.47
N GLN A 515 19.43 -16.30 -31.32
CA GLN A 515 19.99 -17.17 -32.36
C GLN A 515 20.29 -16.42 -33.67
N ASP A 516 19.77 -15.20 -33.82
CA ASP A 516 19.94 -14.38 -35.01
C ASP A 516 21.21 -13.53 -34.91
N ASN A 517 22.25 -13.92 -35.65
CA ASN A 517 23.54 -13.22 -35.66
C ASN A 517 23.45 -11.81 -36.25
N ASP A 518 22.54 -11.58 -37.20
CA ASP A 518 22.39 -10.27 -37.84
C ASP A 518 21.70 -9.30 -36.86
N PHE A 519 20.72 -9.79 -36.09
CA PHE A 519 20.11 -9.05 -34.99
C PHE A 519 21.13 -8.69 -33.90
N LEU A 520 21.93 -9.67 -33.45
CA LEU A 520 22.94 -9.44 -32.41
C LEU A 520 24.07 -8.52 -32.87
N ALA A 521 24.39 -8.49 -34.17
CA ALA A 521 25.39 -7.60 -34.74
C ALA A 521 24.98 -6.11 -34.70
N GLN A 522 23.69 -5.81 -34.57
CA GLN A 522 23.20 -4.43 -34.42
C GLN A 522 23.22 -3.92 -32.99
N LEU A 523 23.36 -4.80 -31.99
CA LEU A 523 23.40 -4.38 -30.59
C LEU A 523 24.71 -3.64 -30.30
N PRO A 524 24.73 -2.72 -29.31
CA PRO A 524 25.99 -2.13 -28.85
C PRO A 524 27.01 -3.23 -28.50
N ASP A 525 28.28 -3.05 -28.87
CA ASP A 525 29.33 -4.07 -28.73
C ASP A 525 29.34 -4.74 -27.35
N LEU A 526 29.22 -3.95 -26.28
CA LEU A 526 29.17 -4.44 -24.90
C LEU A 526 28.02 -5.43 -24.66
N LEU A 527 26.81 -5.06 -25.11
CA LEU A 527 25.61 -5.88 -24.96
C LEU A 527 25.67 -7.10 -25.88
N GLY A 528 26.05 -6.91 -27.15
CA GLY A 528 26.17 -7.98 -28.13
C GLY A 528 27.21 -9.04 -27.73
N ASN A 529 28.31 -8.63 -27.09
CA ASN A 529 29.32 -9.56 -26.57
C ASN A 529 28.83 -10.31 -25.34
N ALA A 530 28.25 -9.60 -24.36
CA ALA A 530 27.69 -10.21 -23.15
C ALA A 530 26.60 -11.26 -23.44
N LEU A 531 25.88 -11.14 -24.55
CA LEU A 531 24.85 -12.09 -24.96
C LEU A 531 25.38 -13.27 -25.79
N ARG A 532 26.41 -13.07 -26.63
CA ARG A 532 26.97 -14.13 -27.51
C ARG A 532 27.98 -15.02 -26.81
N GLU A 533 28.96 -14.38 -26.17
CA GLU A 533 30.07 -15.03 -25.47
C GLU A 533 30.20 -14.33 -24.12
N PRO A 534 29.31 -14.63 -23.16
CA PRO A 534 29.29 -13.91 -21.89
C PRO A 534 30.66 -14.03 -21.21
N VAL A 535 31.28 -12.89 -20.93
CA VAL A 535 32.47 -12.77 -20.09
C VAL A 535 32.12 -11.93 -18.87
N THR A 536 32.69 -12.26 -17.71
CA THR A 536 32.42 -11.57 -16.44
C THR A 536 32.50 -10.04 -16.56
N ALA A 537 33.54 -9.51 -17.22
CA ALA A 537 33.74 -8.07 -17.36
C ALA A 537 32.62 -7.38 -18.15
N ASP A 538 32.07 -8.04 -19.16
CA ASP A 538 31.02 -7.47 -20.00
C ASP A 538 29.67 -7.45 -19.27
N ILE A 539 29.35 -8.51 -18.52
CA ILE A 539 28.14 -8.56 -17.68
C ILE A 539 28.23 -7.52 -16.55
N GLU A 540 29.41 -7.36 -15.92
CA GLU A 540 29.64 -6.34 -14.90
C GLU A 540 29.44 -4.92 -15.43
N ALA A 541 29.96 -4.62 -16.61
CA ALA A 541 29.81 -3.30 -17.22
C ALA A 541 28.36 -2.95 -17.56
N LEU A 542 27.50 -3.95 -17.78
CA LEU A 542 26.05 -3.75 -17.97
C LEU A 542 25.29 -3.40 -16.68
N ALA A 543 25.92 -3.52 -15.50
CA ALA A 543 25.28 -3.19 -14.22
C ALA A 543 24.83 -1.73 -14.11
N GLU A 544 25.50 -0.80 -14.79
CA GLU A 544 25.14 0.63 -14.81
C GLU A 544 24.06 0.96 -15.87
N GLY A 545 23.70 -0.01 -16.72
CA GLY A 545 22.78 0.15 -17.84
C GLY A 545 21.31 -0.19 -17.54
N PRO A 546 20.49 -0.42 -18.59
CA PRO A 546 19.11 -0.90 -18.44
C PRO A 546 19.06 -2.24 -17.69
N ARG A 547 18.25 -2.30 -16.63
CA ARG A 547 18.18 -3.45 -15.70
C ARG A 547 17.79 -4.74 -16.41
N GLU A 548 16.91 -4.64 -17.41
CA GLU A 548 16.45 -5.77 -18.21
C GLU A 548 17.59 -6.42 -18.99
N MET A 549 18.48 -5.60 -19.58
CA MET A 549 19.65 -6.09 -20.33
C MET A 549 20.65 -6.77 -19.42
N PHE A 550 20.87 -6.22 -18.22
CA PHE A 550 21.70 -6.87 -17.21
C PHE A 550 21.14 -8.25 -16.81
N LEU A 551 19.83 -8.35 -16.51
CA LEU A 551 19.19 -9.61 -16.12
C LEU A 551 19.23 -10.65 -17.26
N LEU A 552 19.06 -10.21 -18.51
CA LEU A 552 19.22 -11.07 -19.68
C LEU A 552 20.67 -11.56 -19.82
N ALA A 553 21.66 -10.69 -19.64
CA ALA A 553 23.08 -11.06 -19.70
C ALA A 553 23.46 -12.04 -18.58
N VAL A 554 22.93 -11.86 -17.37
CA VAL A 554 23.09 -12.81 -16.26
C VAL A 554 22.50 -14.17 -16.63
N ARG A 555 21.30 -14.21 -17.22
CA ARG A 555 20.69 -15.47 -17.69
C ARG A 555 21.56 -16.17 -18.73
N CYS A 556 22.04 -15.43 -19.74
CA CYS A 556 22.93 -15.98 -20.77
C CYS A 556 24.22 -16.51 -20.14
N GLY A 557 24.78 -15.81 -19.14
CA GLY A 557 25.94 -16.27 -18.38
C GLY A 557 25.69 -17.56 -17.59
N LEU A 558 24.51 -17.74 -17.01
CA LEU A 558 24.13 -18.99 -16.33
C LEU A 558 23.94 -20.16 -17.30
N ASP A 559 23.39 -19.89 -18.48
CA ASP A 559 23.19 -20.90 -19.53
C ASP A 559 24.52 -21.27 -20.23
N HIS A 560 25.53 -20.39 -20.21
CA HIS A 560 26.83 -20.65 -20.83
C HIS A 560 27.72 -21.59 -20.00
N ASP A 561 28.52 -22.45 -20.65
CA ASP A 561 29.32 -23.50 -20.01
C ASP A 561 30.45 -22.99 -19.12
N THR A 562 30.92 -21.76 -19.32
CA THR A 562 32.01 -21.17 -18.55
C THR A 562 31.49 -20.44 -17.30
N PRO A 563 32.22 -20.47 -16.17
CA PRO A 563 31.83 -19.72 -14.99
C PRO A 563 32.10 -18.23 -15.22
N VAL A 564 31.04 -17.43 -15.16
CA VAL A 564 31.10 -15.99 -15.49
C VAL A 564 30.49 -15.09 -14.41
N ILE A 565 29.69 -15.65 -13.50
CA ILE A 565 28.96 -14.89 -12.48
C ILE A 565 29.85 -14.70 -11.25
N ASN A 566 30.15 -13.47 -10.87
CA ASN A 566 31.03 -13.17 -9.73
C ASN A 566 30.34 -12.31 -8.66
N ALA A 567 31.06 -11.98 -7.58
CA ALA A 567 30.50 -11.22 -6.46
C ALA A 567 29.90 -9.84 -6.82
N PRO A 568 30.54 -8.99 -7.66
CA PRO A 568 29.91 -7.77 -8.16
C PRO A 568 28.57 -7.99 -8.89
N ILE A 569 28.50 -8.96 -9.80
CA ILE A 569 27.26 -9.30 -10.52
C ILE A 569 26.17 -9.72 -9.52
N ILE A 570 26.51 -10.55 -8.55
CA ILE A 570 25.60 -10.98 -7.49
C ILE A 570 25.08 -9.81 -6.65
N ARG A 571 25.93 -8.83 -6.32
CA ARG A 571 25.50 -7.63 -5.58
C ARG A 571 24.46 -6.83 -6.35
N VAL A 572 24.66 -6.65 -7.66
CA VAL A 572 23.70 -5.93 -8.51
C VAL A 572 22.41 -6.73 -8.63
N LEU A 573 22.50 -8.04 -8.87
CA LEU A 573 21.33 -8.93 -8.88
C LEU A 573 20.53 -8.87 -7.58
N TRP A 574 21.23 -8.87 -6.44
CA TRP A 574 20.64 -8.74 -5.11
C TRP A 574 19.96 -7.38 -4.91
N GLN A 575 20.61 -6.29 -5.32
CA GLN A 575 19.99 -4.95 -5.30
C GLN A 575 18.73 -4.87 -6.15
N LEU A 576 18.67 -5.59 -7.28
CA LEU A 576 17.47 -5.67 -8.12
C LEU A 576 16.37 -6.54 -7.50
N TYR A 577 16.74 -7.55 -6.71
CA TYR A 577 15.81 -8.35 -5.91
C TYR A 577 15.20 -7.52 -4.76
N GLN A 578 16.02 -6.75 -4.03
CA GLN A 578 15.59 -5.89 -2.92
C GLN A 578 14.89 -4.60 -3.40
N GLY A 579 15.26 -4.09 -4.57
CA GLY A 579 14.79 -2.82 -5.13
C GLY A 579 13.39 -2.87 -5.76
N THR A 580 12.98 -1.73 -6.33
CA THR A 580 11.66 -1.58 -6.99
C THR A 580 11.44 -2.63 -8.06
N SER A 581 10.25 -3.26 -8.06
CA SER A 581 9.89 -4.38 -8.92
C SER A 581 10.29 -4.16 -10.37
N VAL A 582 11.37 -4.81 -10.80
CA VAL A 582 11.68 -4.92 -12.23
C VAL A 582 10.62 -5.84 -12.83
N ARG A 583 9.73 -5.28 -13.66
CA ARG A 583 8.60 -6.02 -14.26
C ARG A 583 9.09 -6.88 -15.42
N VAL A 584 9.82 -7.95 -15.13
CA VAL A 584 10.28 -8.94 -16.12
C VAL A 584 9.54 -10.27 -15.96
N GLY A 585 9.38 -10.97 -17.09
CA GLY A 585 8.80 -12.31 -17.12
C GLY A 585 9.78 -13.37 -16.59
N GLU A 586 9.26 -14.56 -16.27
CA GLU A 586 10.12 -15.74 -16.14
C GLU A 586 10.79 -16.04 -17.50
N PRO A 587 12.05 -16.49 -17.55
CA PRO A 587 12.94 -16.87 -16.43
C PRO A 587 13.87 -15.75 -15.94
N PHE A 588 13.63 -14.49 -16.31
CA PHE A 588 14.58 -13.37 -16.08
C PHE A 588 14.41 -12.66 -14.74
N ARG A 589 13.49 -13.13 -13.89
CA ARG A 589 13.24 -12.48 -12.60
C ARG A 589 14.45 -12.63 -11.67
N PRO A 590 14.82 -11.57 -10.91
CA PRO A 590 15.93 -11.65 -9.98
C PRO A 590 15.86 -12.85 -9.02
N ASN A 591 14.67 -13.14 -8.48
CA ASN A 591 14.47 -14.30 -7.61
C ASN A 591 14.81 -15.62 -8.31
N THR A 592 14.26 -15.85 -9.50
CA THR A 592 14.51 -17.06 -10.30
C THR A 592 15.99 -17.20 -10.63
N LEU A 593 16.66 -16.11 -10.99
CA LEU A 593 18.10 -16.11 -11.26
C LEU A 593 18.92 -16.40 -9.99
N ILE A 594 18.51 -15.92 -8.81
CA ILE A 594 19.14 -16.25 -7.53
C ILE A 594 19.02 -17.76 -7.23
N HIS A 595 17.84 -18.34 -7.42
CA HIS A 595 17.66 -19.80 -7.29
C HIS A 595 18.51 -20.57 -8.30
N ASP A 596 18.54 -20.14 -9.56
CA ASP A 596 19.35 -20.79 -10.59
C ASP A 596 20.85 -20.70 -10.29
N VAL A 597 21.33 -19.58 -9.73
CA VAL A 597 22.73 -19.45 -9.25
C VAL A 597 23.06 -20.51 -8.19
N VAL A 598 22.17 -20.72 -7.21
CA VAL A 598 22.39 -21.71 -6.14
C VAL A 598 22.31 -23.13 -6.69
N ARG A 599 21.29 -23.41 -7.52
CA ARG A 599 21.03 -24.72 -8.10
C ARG A 599 22.15 -25.18 -9.04
N LEU A 600 22.65 -24.30 -9.92
CA LEU A 600 23.69 -24.62 -10.90
C LEU A 600 25.09 -24.68 -10.27
N GLY A 601 25.31 -23.98 -9.16
CA GLY A 601 26.47 -24.14 -8.29
C GLY A 601 27.80 -23.58 -8.81
N ASP A 602 28.92 -24.06 -8.23
CA ASP A 602 30.26 -23.49 -8.43
C ASP A 602 30.76 -23.58 -9.88
N GLY A 603 30.13 -24.45 -10.70
CA GLY A 603 30.43 -24.55 -12.13
C GLY A 603 30.10 -23.28 -12.92
N LYS A 604 29.26 -22.39 -12.38
CA LYS A 604 28.87 -21.12 -13.02
C LYS A 604 29.43 -19.87 -12.30
N LEU A 605 30.00 -20.04 -11.11
CA LEU A 605 30.39 -18.95 -10.22
C LEU A 605 31.91 -18.76 -10.17
N VAL A 606 32.34 -17.50 -10.14
CA VAL A 606 33.75 -17.09 -10.05
C VAL A 606 33.95 -16.28 -8.76
N ASN A 607 35.15 -16.39 -8.16
CA ASN A 607 35.61 -15.49 -7.09
C ASN A 607 34.64 -15.34 -5.90
N GLY A 608 34.05 -16.46 -5.41
CA GLY A 608 33.21 -16.42 -4.21
C GLY A 608 31.85 -15.74 -4.41
N GLY A 609 31.28 -15.78 -5.62
CA GLY A 609 29.93 -15.25 -5.89
C GLY A 609 28.86 -15.81 -4.96
N LEU A 610 28.95 -17.10 -4.60
CA LEU A 610 28.02 -17.73 -3.65
C LEU A 610 28.19 -17.20 -2.23
N ASP A 611 29.44 -16.98 -1.78
CA ASP A 611 29.73 -16.40 -0.47
C ASP A 611 29.12 -14.98 -0.41
N ALA A 612 29.31 -14.18 -1.46
CA ALA A 612 28.74 -12.84 -1.56
C ALA A 612 27.20 -12.84 -1.51
N LEU A 613 26.53 -13.78 -2.19
CA LEU A 613 25.07 -13.91 -2.17
C LEU A 613 24.57 -14.18 -0.75
N PHE A 614 25.13 -15.19 -0.09
CA PHE A 614 24.69 -15.57 1.26
C PHE A 614 25.03 -14.49 2.31
N ILE A 615 26.14 -13.76 2.16
CA ILE A 615 26.46 -12.63 3.04
C ILE A 615 25.42 -11.52 2.89
N LEU A 616 24.99 -11.23 1.66
CA LEU A 616 23.95 -10.23 1.40
C LEU A 616 22.59 -10.67 1.96
N ILE A 617 22.17 -11.92 1.72
CA ILE A 617 20.95 -12.50 2.28
C ILE A 617 20.93 -12.38 3.80
N LEU A 618 22.05 -12.74 4.45
CA LEU A 618 22.16 -12.65 5.89
C LEU A 618 22.16 -11.19 6.36
N ASN A 619 22.91 -10.29 5.74
CA ASN A 619 22.97 -8.89 6.18
C ASN A 619 21.63 -8.15 6.05
N ASP A 620 20.80 -8.50 5.07
CA ASP A 620 19.50 -7.87 4.82
C ASP A 620 18.33 -8.59 5.51
N ASN A 621 18.60 -9.56 6.38
CA ASN A 621 17.60 -10.27 7.19
C ASN A 621 16.59 -11.14 6.42
N GLU A 622 16.96 -11.63 5.24
CA GLU A 622 16.11 -12.49 4.39
C GLU A 622 16.15 -13.97 4.81
N ASP A 623 15.75 -14.25 6.06
CA ASP A 623 15.86 -15.58 6.68
C ASP A 623 15.04 -16.67 5.97
N ALA A 624 13.93 -16.29 5.34
CA ALA A 624 13.09 -17.23 4.58
C ALA A 624 13.84 -17.74 3.34
N LEU A 625 14.39 -16.82 2.55
CA LEU A 625 15.18 -17.14 1.36
C LEU A 625 16.48 -17.87 1.76
N PHE A 626 17.14 -17.46 2.85
CA PHE A 626 18.29 -18.17 3.39
C PHE A 626 17.98 -19.65 3.68
N ARG A 627 16.88 -19.93 4.38
CA ARG A 627 16.50 -21.31 4.74
C ARG A 627 16.19 -22.16 3.50
N GLU A 628 15.49 -21.58 2.52
CA GLU A 628 15.16 -22.25 1.27
C GLU A 628 16.42 -22.62 0.49
N LEU A 629 17.31 -21.65 0.26
CA LEU A 629 18.56 -21.87 -0.49
C LEU A 629 19.57 -22.74 0.30
N ALA A 630 19.60 -22.64 1.63
CA ALA A 630 20.42 -23.50 2.48
C ALA A 630 19.95 -24.96 2.41
N ALA A 631 18.64 -25.21 2.31
CA ALA A 631 18.11 -26.56 2.12
C ALA A 631 18.56 -27.15 0.77
N GLU A 632 18.56 -26.35 -0.30
CA GLU A 632 19.08 -26.75 -1.61
C GLU A 632 20.58 -27.06 -1.56
N LEU A 633 21.39 -26.22 -0.89
CA LEU A 633 22.83 -26.48 -0.73
C LEU A 633 23.15 -27.67 0.17
N ALA A 634 22.32 -27.95 1.18
CA ALA A 634 22.46 -29.12 2.03
C ALA A 634 22.25 -30.42 1.24
N GLN A 635 21.29 -30.44 0.31
CA GLN A 635 21.09 -31.59 -0.59
C GLN A 635 22.27 -31.83 -1.54
N GLN A 636 23.10 -30.82 -1.77
CA GLN A 636 24.30 -30.89 -2.61
C GLN A 636 25.60 -31.09 -1.80
N ASP A 637 25.53 -31.28 -0.48
CA ASP A 637 26.69 -31.37 0.43
C ASP A 637 27.64 -30.15 0.39
N ARG A 638 27.13 -28.97 0.01
CA ARG A 638 27.93 -27.74 -0.16
C ARG A 638 27.77 -26.74 0.98
N LEU A 639 26.78 -26.94 1.85
CA LEU A 639 26.48 -26.01 2.95
C LEU A 639 27.60 -25.99 4.02
N GLU A 640 28.25 -27.13 4.28
CA GLU A 640 29.23 -27.30 5.36
C GLU A 640 30.43 -26.35 5.27
N GLY A 641 31.03 -26.20 4.08
CA GLY A 641 32.19 -25.32 3.89
C GLY A 641 31.81 -23.84 3.74
N LEU A 642 30.58 -23.53 3.37
CA LEU A 642 30.12 -22.17 3.09
C LEU A 642 29.57 -21.49 4.35
N LEU A 643 28.73 -22.19 5.12
CA LEU A 643 28.00 -21.62 6.24
C LEU A 643 28.91 -20.93 7.27
N PRO A 644 30.03 -21.53 7.73
CA PRO A 644 30.86 -20.88 8.73
C PRO A 644 31.52 -19.60 8.22
N ARG A 645 31.97 -19.59 6.95
CA ARG A 645 32.61 -18.43 6.32
C ARG A 645 31.63 -17.28 6.16
N VAL A 646 30.40 -17.58 5.72
CA VAL A 646 29.36 -16.57 5.53
C VAL A 646 28.88 -16.02 6.87
N LEU A 647 28.65 -16.86 7.88
CA LEU A 647 28.26 -16.38 9.22
C LEU A 647 29.37 -15.51 9.85
N GLN A 648 30.64 -15.85 9.65
CA GLN A 648 31.77 -15.05 10.14
C GLN A 648 31.83 -13.66 9.47
N GLN A 649 31.54 -13.59 8.16
CA GLN A 649 31.57 -12.33 7.39
C GLN A 649 30.26 -11.53 7.45
N SER A 650 29.19 -12.13 7.96
CA SER A 650 27.91 -11.46 8.17
C SER A 650 27.96 -10.51 9.37
N HIS A 651 27.23 -9.39 9.28
CA HIS A 651 27.05 -8.40 10.35
C HIS A 651 25.97 -8.82 11.37
N ARG A 652 25.53 -10.08 11.35
CA ARG A 652 24.59 -10.62 12.32
C ARG A 652 25.19 -10.62 13.72
N ASP A 653 24.34 -10.40 14.71
CA ASP A 653 24.70 -10.63 16.10
C ASP A 653 24.83 -12.13 16.39
N ASP A 654 25.36 -12.45 17.56
CA ASP A 654 25.65 -13.83 17.93
C ASP A 654 24.35 -14.63 18.23
N ASP A 655 23.31 -13.97 18.74
CA ASP A 655 21.99 -14.55 18.98
C ASP A 655 21.31 -15.01 17.67
N ASP A 656 21.31 -14.16 16.63
CA ASP A 656 20.78 -14.49 15.32
C ASP A 656 21.57 -15.64 14.69
N LYS A 657 22.90 -15.64 14.80
CA LYS A 657 23.75 -16.74 14.32
C LYS A 657 23.40 -18.05 15.02
N ILE A 658 23.19 -18.02 16.34
CA ILE A 658 22.75 -19.18 17.13
C ILE A 658 21.40 -19.68 16.64
N MET A 659 20.42 -18.79 16.46
CA MET A 659 19.09 -19.14 15.98
C MET A 659 19.13 -19.76 14.57
N LEU A 660 19.90 -19.21 13.65
CA LEU A 660 20.04 -19.72 12.29
C LEU A 660 20.62 -21.14 12.28
N ILE A 661 21.73 -21.38 13.02
CA ILE A 661 22.33 -22.72 13.12
C ILE A 661 21.35 -23.70 13.79
N SER A 662 20.70 -23.31 14.88
CA SER A 662 19.73 -24.15 15.60
C SER A 662 18.54 -24.56 14.72
N ASN A 663 18.04 -23.62 13.91
CA ASN A 663 16.96 -23.89 12.95
C ASN A 663 17.39 -24.89 11.88
N LEU A 664 18.61 -24.76 11.34
CA LEU A 664 19.14 -25.68 10.33
C LEU A 664 19.40 -27.09 10.88
N VAL A 665 19.81 -27.21 12.15
CA VAL A 665 19.90 -28.50 12.85
C VAL A 665 18.51 -29.11 13.05
N SER A 666 17.55 -28.30 13.50
CA SER A 666 16.17 -28.74 13.76
C SER A 666 15.47 -29.22 12.48
N SER A 667 15.75 -28.59 11.34
CA SER A 667 15.23 -29.01 10.02
C SER A 667 16.04 -30.13 9.36
N SER A 668 17.05 -30.68 10.05
CA SER A 668 17.93 -31.76 9.52
C SER A 668 18.73 -31.37 8.27
N HIS A 669 18.97 -30.08 8.03
CA HIS A 669 19.87 -29.61 6.98
C HIS A 669 21.34 -29.58 7.42
N LEU A 670 21.58 -29.56 8.74
CA LEU A 670 22.90 -29.71 9.35
C LEU A 670 22.92 -30.87 10.33
N THR A 671 24.01 -31.63 10.31
CA THR A 671 24.30 -32.59 11.38
C THR A 671 24.76 -31.87 12.66
N PRO A 672 24.61 -32.48 13.85
CA PRO A 672 25.12 -31.89 15.09
C PRO A 672 26.63 -31.63 15.07
N GLN A 673 27.42 -32.41 14.34
CA GLN A 673 28.86 -32.18 14.16
C GLN A 673 29.12 -30.92 13.33
N GLN A 674 28.46 -30.77 12.17
CA GLN A 674 28.61 -29.58 11.31
C GLN A 674 28.18 -28.29 12.01
N ALA A 675 27.17 -28.37 12.89
CA ALA A 675 26.76 -27.23 13.72
C ALA A 675 27.85 -26.84 14.73
N VAL A 676 28.47 -27.83 15.39
CA VAL A 676 29.62 -27.59 16.28
C VAL A 676 30.79 -26.99 15.50
N ASP A 677 31.13 -27.54 14.33
CA ASP A 677 32.20 -27.03 13.49
C ASP A 677 31.94 -25.58 13.04
N SER A 678 30.68 -25.23 12.80
CA SER A 678 30.26 -23.86 12.51
C SER A 678 30.47 -22.91 13.69
N TYR A 679 30.07 -23.30 14.90
CA TYR A 679 30.35 -22.51 16.12
C TYR A 679 31.86 -22.35 16.36
N LEU A 680 32.63 -23.43 16.18
CA LEU A 680 34.08 -23.41 16.36
C LEU A 680 34.78 -22.52 15.34
N ALA A 681 34.34 -22.53 14.09
CA ALA A 681 34.85 -21.64 13.06
C ALA A 681 34.57 -20.16 13.38
N ILE A 682 33.37 -19.83 13.87
CA ILE A 682 33.04 -18.46 14.33
C ILE A 682 33.94 -18.03 15.51
N LEU A 683 34.23 -18.97 16.42
CA LEU A 683 35.04 -18.73 17.62
C LEU A 683 36.56 -18.78 17.36
N LYS A 684 37.02 -19.24 16.19
CA LYS A 684 38.45 -19.53 15.92
C LYS A 684 39.34 -18.29 16.01
N ASP A 685 38.84 -17.16 15.51
CA ASP A 685 39.58 -15.89 15.43
C ASP A 685 39.22 -14.92 16.58
N ARG A 686 38.41 -15.35 17.55
CA ARG A 686 37.97 -14.55 18.69
C ARG A 686 38.84 -14.81 19.93
N THR A 687 38.81 -13.89 20.90
CA THR A 687 39.64 -13.97 22.12
C THR A 687 39.05 -14.86 23.21
N TRP A 688 37.79 -15.34 23.06
CA TRP A 688 37.07 -16.15 24.06
C TRP A 688 36.99 -15.41 25.40
N GLU A 689 36.45 -14.20 25.37
CA GLU A 689 36.19 -13.37 26.54
C GLU A 689 34.70 -13.46 26.92
N LYS A 690 34.25 -12.61 27.84
CA LYS A 690 32.85 -12.55 28.26
C LYS A 690 31.87 -12.28 27.11
N ALA A 691 32.32 -11.61 26.04
CA ALA A 691 31.47 -11.29 24.89
C ALA A 691 31.01 -12.56 24.13
N GLU A 692 31.79 -13.64 24.17
CA GLU A 692 31.47 -14.90 23.50
C GLU A 692 30.71 -15.91 24.39
N GLU A 693 30.27 -15.48 25.59
CA GLU A 693 29.59 -16.34 26.57
C GLU A 693 28.43 -17.11 25.94
N GLU A 694 27.54 -16.43 25.21
CA GLU A 694 26.33 -17.03 24.61
C GLU A 694 26.66 -18.11 23.57
N LEU A 695 27.64 -17.85 22.69
CA LEU A 695 28.11 -18.83 21.70
C LEU A 695 28.71 -20.07 22.35
N VAL A 696 29.52 -19.88 23.40
CA VAL A 696 30.16 -21.00 24.10
C VAL A 696 29.17 -21.76 24.97
N GLU A 697 28.17 -21.09 25.56
CA GLU A 697 27.06 -21.77 26.24
C GLU A 697 26.24 -22.63 25.28
N GLN A 698 25.95 -22.11 24.08
CA GLN A 698 25.23 -22.87 23.06
C GLN A 698 26.05 -24.07 22.56
N LEU A 699 27.36 -23.89 22.34
CA LEU A 699 28.28 -24.99 22.06
C LEU A 699 28.23 -26.04 23.18
N ALA A 700 28.27 -25.63 24.45
CA ALA A 700 28.16 -26.54 25.59
C ALA A 700 26.82 -27.28 25.61
N ARG A 701 25.69 -26.63 25.29
CA ARG A 701 24.37 -27.28 25.19
C ARG A 701 24.36 -28.35 24.09
N MET A 702 24.90 -28.04 22.92
CA MET A 702 25.01 -28.98 21.80
C MET A 702 25.86 -30.20 22.17
N LEU A 703 27.00 -29.99 22.85
CA LEU A 703 27.85 -31.06 23.35
C LEU A 703 27.21 -31.88 24.47
N ASN A 704 26.36 -31.28 25.30
CA ASN A 704 25.63 -32.00 26.34
C ASN A 704 24.55 -32.91 25.77
N GLN A 705 23.84 -32.44 24.73
CA GLN A 705 22.77 -33.19 24.09
C GLN A 705 23.30 -34.34 23.23
N ASN A 706 24.49 -34.19 22.64
CA ASN A 706 25.07 -35.16 21.71
C ASN A 706 26.41 -35.67 22.22
N SER A 707 26.39 -36.80 22.96
CA SER A 707 27.60 -37.38 23.56
C SER A 707 28.64 -37.85 22.55
N GLU A 708 28.24 -38.16 21.31
CA GLU A 708 29.09 -38.74 20.27
C GLU A 708 29.93 -37.69 19.50
N ILE A 709 29.66 -36.40 19.68
CA ILE A 709 30.40 -35.32 19.00
C ILE A 709 31.86 -35.32 19.44
N ILE A 710 32.76 -35.22 18.46
CA ILE A 710 34.21 -35.15 18.65
C ILE A 710 34.63 -33.68 18.71
N VAL A 711 35.39 -33.32 19.75
CA VAL A 711 35.91 -31.97 19.95
C VAL A 711 37.38 -32.09 20.38
N ASP A 712 38.22 -31.21 19.84
CA ASP A 712 39.63 -31.16 20.20
C ASP A 712 39.85 -30.78 21.68
N GLU A 713 40.88 -31.35 22.28
CA GLU A 713 41.25 -31.11 23.69
C GLU A 713 41.47 -29.61 23.97
N SER A 714 42.10 -28.90 23.02
CA SER A 714 42.42 -27.48 23.15
C SER A 714 41.17 -26.61 23.31
N ILE A 715 40.07 -27.00 22.68
CA ILE A 715 38.79 -26.30 22.73
C ILE A 715 38.13 -26.54 24.09
N LEU A 716 38.14 -27.78 24.59
CA LEU A 716 37.60 -28.09 25.92
C LEU A 716 38.35 -27.36 27.03
N TRP A 717 39.68 -27.23 26.89
CA TRP A 717 40.48 -26.40 27.81
C TRP A 717 40.08 -24.93 27.76
N ARG A 718 39.86 -24.36 26.57
CA ARG A 718 39.38 -22.98 26.42
C ARG A 718 37.99 -22.79 27.04
N MET A 719 37.09 -23.76 26.86
CA MET A 719 35.77 -23.75 27.51
C MET A 719 35.89 -23.75 29.04
N VAL A 720 36.78 -24.55 29.61
CA VAL A 720 37.04 -24.59 31.06
C VAL A 720 37.63 -23.28 31.57
N ASP A 721 38.60 -22.71 30.85
CA ASP A 721 39.23 -21.45 31.23
C ASP A 721 38.22 -20.29 31.19
N LEU A 722 37.44 -20.17 30.12
CA LEU A 722 36.36 -19.18 30.01
C LEU A 722 35.33 -19.39 31.13
N ALA A 723 34.83 -20.62 31.31
CA ALA A 723 33.85 -20.93 32.36
C ALA A 723 34.38 -20.58 33.77
N ALA A 724 35.68 -20.70 34.01
CA ALA A 724 36.29 -20.31 35.28
C ALA A 724 36.35 -18.80 35.48
N GLU A 725 36.55 -18.03 34.40
CA GLU A 725 36.55 -16.57 34.38
C GLU A 725 35.12 -16.00 34.56
N ILE A 726 34.17 -16.42 33.73
CA ILE A 726 32.78 -15.91 33.76
C ILE A 726 31.89 -16.59 34.82
N ARG A 727 32.39 -17.65 35.46
CA ARG A 727 31.64 -18.46 36.44
C ARG A 727 30.41 -19.18 35.87
N SER A 728 30.44 -19.60 34.61
CA SER A 728 29.32 -20.37 34.01
C SER A 728 29.37 -21.84 34.44
N GLU A 729 28.33 -22.28 35.17
CA GLU A 729 28.23 -23.68 35.62
C GLU A 729 27.88 -24.65 34.48
N LEU A 730 27.16 -24.17 33.46
CA LEU A 730 26.68 -24.98 32.35
C LEU A 730 27.87 -25.47 31.51
N ILE A 731 28.73 -24.54 31.08
CA ILE A 731 29.93 -24.84 30.29
C ILE A 731 30.82 -25.82 31.07
N MET A 732 31.03 -25.56 32.36
CA MET A 732 31.87 -26.39 33.22
C MET A 732 31.34 -27.82 33.35
N ARG A 733 30.01 -27.98 33.52
CA ARG A 733 29.36 -29.30 33.66
C ARG A 733 29.57 -30.20 32.45
N VAL A 734 29.73 -29.63 31.26
CA VAL A 734 29.88 -30.36 30.00
C VAL A 734 31.35 -30.58 29.66
N ALA A 735 32.17 -29.55 29.79
CA ALA A 735 33.58 -29.63 29.43
C ALA A 735 34.36 -30.56 30.36
N VAL A 736 34.13 -30.50 31.68
CA VAL A 736 34.91 -31.27 32.67
C VAL A 736 34.81 -32.79 32.47
N PRO A 737 33.61 -33.43 32.36
CA PRO A 737 33.53 -34.88 32.18
C PRO A 737 34.20 -35.37 30.88
N ARG A 738 34.07 -34.59 29.79
CA ARG A 738 34.71 -34.91 28.50
C ARG A 738 36.22 -34.82 28.61
N LEU A 739 36.72 -33.75 29.22
CA LEU A 739 38.15 -33.54 29.45
C LEU A 739 38.73 -34.63 30.35
N LEU A 740 38.01 -35.06 31.40
CA LEU A 740 38.40 -36.20 32.23
C LEU A 740 38.48 -37.52 31.47
N THR A 741 37.56 -37.74 30.54
CA THR A 741 37.60 -38.93 29.66
C THR A 741 38.84 -38.89 28.75
N MET A 742 39.18 -37.70 28.23
CA MET A 742 40.40 -37.51 27.43
C MET A 742 41.67 -37.72 28.26
N ILE A 743 41.73 -37.12 29.45
CA ILE A 743 42.81 -37.32 30.43
C ILE A 743 42.98 -38.82 30.74
N GLU A 744 41.88 -39.53 31.02
CA GLU A 744 41.89 -40.97 31.30
C GLU A 744 42.45 -41.78 30.13
N SER A 745 42.05 -41.43 28.89
CA SER A 745 42.55 -42.10 27.68
C SER A 745 44.03 -41.81 27.40
N ALA A 746 44.53 -40.63 27.77
CA ALA A 746 45.91 -40.20 27.61
C ALA A 746 46.85 -40.73 28.71
N ALA A 747 46.31 -41.16 29.86
CA ALA A 747 47.07 -41.53 31.05
C ALA A 747 47.82 -42.88 30.99
N ILE A 748 48.23 -43.31 29.79
CA ILE A 748 48.91 -44.59 29.57
C ILE A 748 50.31 -44.61 30.23
N ASP A 749 51.02 -43.48 30.25
CA ASP A 749 52.43 -43.41 30.68
C ASP A 749 52.67 -42.72 32.05
N TYR A 750 51.64 -42.20 32.72
CA TYR A 750 51.72 -41.47 34.01
C TYR A 750 52.96 -40.56 34.12
N ASP A 751 52.95 -39.46 33.36
CA ASP A 751 54.03 -38.48 33.27
C ASP A 751 53.71 -37.17 34.01
N GLU A 752 54.65 -36.21 33.96
CA GLU A 752 54.48 -34.87 34.56
C GLU A 752 53.29 -34.12 33.94
N ASP A 753 53.02 -34.32 32.65
CA ASP A 753 51.90 -33.69 31.93
C ASP A 753 50.54 -34.09 32.53
N PHE A 754 50.38 -35.36 32.94
CA PHE A 754 49.16 -35.81 33.62
C PHE A 754 48.91 -35.07 34.94
N ALA A 755 49.93 -34.87 35.78
CA ALA A 755 49.79 -34.12 37.02
C ALA A 755 49.50 -32.64 36.77
N ASP A 756 50.12 -32.04 35.76
CA ASP A 756 49.89 -30.65 35.37
C ASP A 756 48.46 -30.43 34.84
N GLN A 757 47.92 -31.35 34.04
CA GLN A 757 46.53 -31.30 33.59
C GLN A 757 45.55 -31.40 34.77
N LEU A 758 45.76 -32.31 35.72
CA LEU A 758 44.94 -32.39 36.94
C LEU A 758 45.05 -31.13 37.80
N LEU A 759 46.26 -30.57 37.90
CA LEU A 759 46.51 -29.33 38.64
C LEU A 759 45.78 -28.15 38.00
N ARG A 760 45.86 -28.01 36.67
CA ARG A 760 45.15 -26.99 35.90
C ARG A 760 43.65 -27.12 36.08
N LEU A 761 43.10 -28.33 35.89
CA LEU A 761 41.68 -28.59 36.05
C LEU A 761 41.22 -28.27 37.46
N ARG A 762 41.93 -28.73 38.50
CA ARG A 762 41.58 -28.45 39.91
C ARG A 762 41.56 -26.96 40.22
N LYS A 763 42.52 -26.19 39.69
CA LYS A 763 42.55 -24.73 39.83
C LYS A 763 41.34 -24.09 39.16
N ALA A 764 41.03 -24.50 37.93
CA ALA A 764 39.92 -23.94 37.14
C ALA A 764 38.54 -24.24 37.76
N ILE A 765 38.33 -25.42 38.35
CA ILE A 765 37.04 -25.81 38.93
C ILE A 765 36.89 -25.45 40.41
N ASN A 766 37.89 -24.86 41.06
CA ASN A 766 37.88 -24.69 42.52
C ASN A 766 36.66 -23.92 43.05
N TRP A 767 36.13 -23.01 42.24
CA TRP A 767 34.96 -22.21 42.55
C TRP A 767 33.63 -22.97 42.43
N ASN A 768 33.58 -24.09 41.68
CA ASN A 768 32.37 -24.85 41.39
C ASN A 768 32.33 -26.15 42.22
N PRO A 769 31.49 -26.24 43.27
CA PRO A 769 31.42 -27.43 44.13
C PRO A 769 30.98 -28.70 43.39
N SER A 770 30.05 -28.59 42.43
CA SER A 770 29.56 -29.74 41.67
C SER A 770 30.65 -30.36 40.80
N SER A 771 31.41 -29.52 40.08
CA SER A 771 32.52 -29.98 39.25
C SER A 771 33.65 -30.58 40.08
N ARG A 772 33.92 -30.03 41.28
CA ARG A 772 34.85 -30.65 42.24
C ARG A 772 34.37 -32.02 42.69
N ALA A 773 33.08 -32.18 43.01
CA ALA A 773 32.51 -33.46 43.37
C ALA A 773 32.62 -34.48 42.21
N THR A 774 32.36 -34.06 40.98
CA THR A 774 32.55 -34.87 39.76
C THR A 774 34.00 -35.31 39.59
N LEU A 775 34.96 -34.39 39.70
CA LEU A 775 36.38 -34.70 39.64
C LEU A 775 36.79 -35.71 40.72
N MET A 776 36.33 -35.52 41.96
CA MET A 776 36.67 -36.41 43.08
C MET A 776 36.00 -37.78 42.97
N SER A 777 34.78 -37.85 42.45
CA SER A 777 34.08 -39.10 42.16
C SER A 777 34.78 -39.90 41.07
N TRP A 778 35.08 -39.23 39.94
CA TRP A 778 35.89 -39.81 38.87
C TRP A 778 37.25 -40.27 39.38
N TRP A 779 37.94 -39.45 40.19
CA TRP A 779 39.26 -39.78 40.74
C TRP A 779 39.25 -41.05 41.59
N ARG A 780 38.26 -41.22 42.47
CA ARG A 780 38.09 -42.44 43.27
C ARG A 780 37.83 -43.67 42.40
N LYS A 781 36.98 -43.53 41.38
CA LYS A 781 36.69 -44.61 40.43
C LYS A 781 37.94 -44.99 39.63
N TYR A 782 38.63 -43.99 39.08
CA TYR A 782 39.84 -44.14 38.29
C TYR A 782 40.94 -44.85 39.09
N THR A 783 41.29 -44.31 40.28
CA THR A 783 42.29 -44.93 41.17
C THR A 783 41.87 -46.33 41.65
N GLY A 784 40.58 -46.56 41.84
CA GLY A 784 40.03 -47.88 42.15
C GLY A 784 40.24 -48.93 41.04
N ALA A 785 40.33 -48.52 39.78
CA ALA A 785 40.55 -49.39 38.62
C ALA A 785 42.04 -49.69 38.33
N LEU A 786 42.96 -48.84 38.78
CA LEU A 786 44.40 -48.99 38.52
C LEU A 786 45.00 -50.22 39.21
N SER A 787 46.20 -50.66 38.85
CA SER A 787 46.97 -51.67 39.59
C SER A 787 47.76 -51.07 40.76
N VAL A 788 48.30 -51.90 41.67
CA VAL A 788 49.10 -51.42 42.82
C VAL A 788 50.38 -50.71 42.36
N SER A 789 51.03 -51.17 41.29
CA SER A 789 52.23 -50.52 40.73
C SER A 789 51.91 -49.14 40.16
N GLN A 790 50.81 -49.01 39.42
CA GLN A 790 50.35 -47.73 38.87
C GLN A 790 49.97 -46.74 39.99
N LEU A 791 49.29 -47.20 41.05
CA LEU A 791 48.99 -46.34 42.21
C LEU A 791 50.26 -45.83 42.92
N GLN A 792 51.32 -46.65 43.00
CA GLN A 792 52.59 -46.23 43.59
C GLN A 792 53.34 -45.21 42.72
N GLN A 793 53.27 -45.36 41.40
CA GLN A 793 53.81 -44.35 40.47
C GLN A 793 53.05 -43.03 40.63
N LEU A 794 51.73 -43.11 40.69
CA LEU A 794 50.86 -41.95 40.87
C LEU A 794 51.08 -41.24 42.21
N ASP A 795 51.28 -41.96 43.32
CA ASP A 795 51.60 -41.37 44.63
C ASP A 795 52.93 -40.58 44.60
N ARG A 796 53.94 -41.07 43.85
CA ARG A 796 55.20 -40.35 43.65
C ARG A 796 55.02 -39.11 42.79
N LEU A 797 54.20 -39.19 41.75
CA LEU A 797 53.91 -38.07 40.85
C LEU A 797 53.21 -36.92 41.57
N LEU A 798 52.30 -37.25 42.51
CA LEU A 798 51.57 -36.27 43.30
C LEU A 798 52.34 -35.76 44.54
N GLU A 799 53.53 -36.30 44.80
CA GLU A 799 54.34 -35.91 45.94
C GLU A 799 54.82 -34.47 45.84
N GLY A 800 54.61 -33.69 46.90
CA GLY A 800 55.01 -32.27 46.95
C GLY A 800 54.00 -31.28 46.34
N VAL A 801 52.96 -31.75 45.64
CA VAL A 801 51.92 -30.88 45.06
C VAL A 801 50.81 -30.62 46.08
N ARG A 802 50.95 -29.55 46.89
CA ARG A 802 50.03 -29.20 48.00
C ARG A 802 48.57 -29.11 47.56
N THR A 803 48.30 -28.59 46.37
CA THR A 803 46.93 -28.49 45.84
C THR A 803 46.31 -29.85 45.54
N LEU A 804 47.08 -30.92 45.32
CA LEU A 804 46.58 -32.27 45.01
C LEU A 804 46.64 -33.23 46.21
N GLU A 805 46.92 -32.74 47.42
CA GLU A 805 47.13 -33.55 48.62
C GLU A 805 45.95 -34.48 48.96
N GLU A 806 44.73 -33.99 48.78
CA GLU A 806 43.51 -34.78 48.98
C GLU A 806 43.39 -35.96 47.98
N MET A 807 43.79 -35.73 46.72
CA MET A 807 43.80 -36.77 45.70
C MET A 807 44.90 -37.80 45.97
N ARG A 808 46.06 -37.34 46.44
CA ARG A 808 47.15 -38.20 46.92
C ARG A 808 46.69 -39.05 48.11
N ALA A 809 45.96 -38.48 49.07
CA ALA A 809 45.43 -39.21 50.22
C ALA A 809 44.49 -40.36 49.80
N ILE A 810 43.68 -40.17 48.76
CA ILE A 810 42.84 -41.23 48.16
C ILE A 810 43.70 -42.35 47.57
N VAL A 811 44.75 -42.00 46.81
CA VAL A 811 45.69 -42.97 46.24
C VAL A 811 46.36 -43.78 47.36
N GLN A 812 46.86 -43.12 48.41
CA GLN A 812 47.49 -43.77 49.56
C GLN A 812 46.53 -44.68 50.33
N THR A 813 45.27 -44.27 50.44
CA THR A 813 44.21 -45.08 51.05
C THR A 813 43.95 -46.35 50.23
N HIS A 814 43.83 -46.24 48.91
CA HIS A 814 43.69 -47.40 48.03
C HIS A 814 44.90 -48.34 48.09
N VAL A 815 46.13 -47.79 48.10
CA VAL A 815 47.35 -48.58 48.27
C VAL A 815 47.34 -49.32 49.61
N SER A 816 46.97 -48.64 50.69
CA SER A 816 46.94 -49.22 52.04
C SER A 816 45.87 -50.31 52.16
N LEU A 817 44.66 -50.06 51.65
CA LEU A 817 43.56 -51.03 51.67
C LEU A 817 43.90 -52.27 50.83
N ARG A 818 44.51 -52.10 49.66
CA ARG A 818 44.97 -53.22 48.83
C ARG A 818 46.12 -53.99 49.44
N LYS A 819 47.01 -53.35 50.21
CA LYS A 819 48.03 -54.06 50.99
C LYS A 819 47.40 -54.90 52.10
N VAL A 820 46.35 -54.39 52.76
CA VAL A 820 45.62 -55.12 53.81
C VAL A 820 44.87 -56.32 53.24
N ILE A 821 44.13 -56.14 52.15
CA ILE A 821 43.36 -57.23 51.51
C ILE A 821 44.32 -58.19 50.78
N GLY A 822 45.39 -57.68 50.18
CA GLY A 822 46.32 -58.46 49.36
C GLY A 822 45.66 -58.90 48.04
N THR A 823 45.97 -60.11 47.59
CA THR A 823 45.36 -60.76 46.41
C THR A 823 44.10 -61.55 46.77
N ARG A 824 43.62 -61.45 48.01
CA ARG A 824 42.54 -62.28 48.55
C ARG A 824 41.17 -61.71 48.15
N SER A 825 40.16 -62.57 48.07
CA SER A 825 38.78 -62.08 48.02
C SER A 825 38.37 -61.50 49.38
N LEU A 826 37.34 -60.65 49.41
CA LEU A 826 36.81 -60.13 50.67
C LEU A 826 36.25 -61.25 51.56
N SER A 827 35.74 -62.34 50.97
CA SER A 827 35.27 -63.52 51.71
C SER A 827 36.44 -64.23 52.41
N ASP A 828 37.53 -64.48 51.68
CA ASP A 828 38.71 -65.13 52.26
C ASP A 828 39.34 -64.24 53.34
N PHE A 829 39.35 -62.93 53.11
CA PHE A 829 39.83 -61.97 54.10
C PHE A 829 38.96 -61.99 55.37
N ALA A 830 37.64 -62.02 55.23
CA ALA A 830 36.71 -62.11 56.36
C ALA A 830 36.88 -63.43 57.16
N GLU A 831 37.06 -64.56 56.48
CA GLU A 831 37.31 -65.86 57.12
C GLU A 831 38.64 -65.84 57.91
N GLN A 832 39.68 -65.24 57.35
CA GLN A 832 40.97 -65.09 58.02
C GLN A 832 40.89 -64.15 59.22
N VAL A 833 40.13 -63.05 59.11
CA VAL A 833 39.88 -62.14 60.24
C VAL A 833 39.12 -62.87 61.35
N ASN A 834 38.08 -63.65 61.03
CA ASN A 834 37.34 -64.46 61.99
C ASN A 834 38.23 -65.51 62.67
N THR A 835 39.08 -66.18 61.91
CA THR A 835 40.05 -67.14 62.45
C THR A 835 41.03 -66.48 63.40
N ALA A 836 41.58 -65.32 63.01
CA ALA A 836 42.48 -64.54 63.87
C ALA A 836 41.77 -64.05 65.15
N TYR A 837 40.53 -63.59 65.03
CA TYR A 837 39.70 -63.17 66.16
C TYR A 837 39.48 -64.31 67.16
N ASN A 838 39.00 -65.47 66.71
CA ASN A 838 38.72 -66.63 67.57
C ASN A 838 39.99 -67.12 68.30
N VAL A 839 41.14 -67.10 67.62
CA VAL A 839 42.43 -67.47 68.24
C VAL A 839 42.83 -66.46 69.31
N LEU A 840 42.73 -65.15 69.02
CA LEU A 840 43.08 -64.10 69.97
C LEU A 840 42.10 -64.06 71.15
N GLU A 841 40.81 -64.28 70.92
CA GLU A 841 39.76 -64.40 71.95
C GLU A 841 40.05 -65.60 72.87
N ALA A 842 40.34 -66.78 72.32
CA ALA A 842 40.68 -67.95 73.12
C ALA A 842 41.96 -67.75 73.97
N ILE A 843 42.95 -67.02 73.45
CA ILE A 843 44.15 -66.63 74.21
C ILE A 843 43.79 -65.61 75.30
N ALA A 844 42.95 -64.62 75.00
CA ALA A 844 42.50 -63.63 75.96
C ALA A 844 41.70 -64.28 77.09
N ASP A 845 40.70 -65.10 76.80
CA ASP A 845 39.87 -65.82 77.78
C ASP A 845 40.69 -66.78 78.64
N GLY A 846 41.64 -67.50 78.03
CA GLY A 846 42.51 -68.43 78.74
C GLY A 846 43.44 -67.76 79.75
N PHE A 847 43.67 -66.44 79.62
CA PHE A 847 44.63 -65.67 80.42
C PHE A 847 44.11 -64.31 80.91
N ASP A 848 42.79 -64.08 80.95
CA ASP A 848 42.20 -62.78 81.31
C ASP A 848 42.46 -62.42 82.78
N SER A 849 43.01 -61.22 82.98
CA SER A 849 43.34 -60.61 84.28
C SER A 849 42.13 -60.34 85.20
N ASN A 850 40.90 -60.29 84.67
CA ASN A 850 39.70 -60.05 85.48
C ASN A 850 39.28 -61.25 86.34
N THR A 851 39.78 -62.45 86.05
CA THR A 851 39.63 -63.61 86.93
C THR A 851 40.76 -63.64 87.97
N ARG A 852 40.54 -62.94 89.11
CA ARG A 852 41.34 -62.96 90.36
C ARG A 852 42.76 -63.56 90.24
N ASN A 853 43.78 -62.73 89.93
CA ASN A 853 45.22 -63.00 90.14
C ASN A 853 45.62 -64.49 90.26
N LEU A 854 45.26 -65.31 89.26
CA LEU A 854 45.73 -66.67 89.18
C LEU A 854 47.14 -66.59 88.59
N GLY A 855 48.14 -66.88 89.43
CA GLY A 855 49.51 -67.00 88.96
C GLY A 855 49.59 -68.07 87.87
N VAL A 856 50.04 -67.68 86.68
CA VAL A 856 50.17 -68.59 85.54
C VAL A 856 51.27 -69.61 85.85
N ASP A 857 50.90 -70.89 86.01
CA ASP A 857 51.88 -71.96 86.21
C ASP A 857 52.52 -72.38 84.88
N THR A 858 53.71 -71.82 84.63
CA THR A 858 54.51 -72.11 83.45
C THR A 858 54.90 -73.59 83.30
N ALA A 859 54.96 -74.36 84.40
CA ALA A 859 55.27 -75.79 84.34
C ALA A 859 54.11 -76.59 83.75
N THR A 860 52.86 -76.25 84.13
CA THR A 860 51.65 -76.84 83.56
C THR A 860 51.49 -76.51 82.08
N ILE A 861 51.73 -75.26 81.66
CA ILE A 861 51.71 -74.89 80.22
C ILE A 861 52.71 -75.74 79.43
N ARG A 862 53.95 -75.85 79.93
CA ARG A 862 54.99 -76.67 79.28
C ARG A 862 54.58 -78.14 79.19
N SER A 863 54.01 -78.70 80.26
CA SER A 863 53.52 -80.09 80.26
C SER A 863 52.37 -80.32 79.28
N VAL A 864 51.42 -79.40 79.19
CA VAL A 864 50.30 -79.49 78.23
C VAL A 864 50.80 -79.41 76.79
N LEU A 865 51.75 -78.51 76.51
CA LEU A 865 52.39 -78.41 75.19
C LEU A 865 53.18 -79.69 74.87
N GLN A 866 53.97 -80.21 75.81
CA GLN A 866 54.71 -81.47 75.65
C GLN A 866 53.81 -82.70 75.48
N THR A 867 52.60 -82.69 76.05
CA THR A 867 51.64 -83.80 75.87
C THR A 867 50.97 -83.75 74.49
N ARG A 868 51.01 -82.59 73.83
CA ARG A 868 50.50 -82.38 72.47
C ARG A 868 51.63 -82.31 71.43
N ASP A 869 52.88 -82.54 71.83
CA ASP A 869 54.10 -82.37 71.03
C ASP A 869 54.10 -83.29 69.79
N ASP A 870 53.48 -84.47 69.89
CA ASP A 870 53.36 -85.44 68.80
C ASP A 870 52.50 -84.97 67.61
N SER A 871 51.78 -83.84 67.76
CA SER A 871 50.85 -83.33 66.74
C SER A 871 51.46 -82.36 65.73
N LEU A 872 52.65 -81.81 66.00
CA LEU A 872 53.34 -80.85 65.13
C LEU A 872 54.79 -81.25 64.93
N SER A 873 55.28 -81.17 63.70
CA SER A 873 56.70 -81.37 63.39
C SER A 873 57.58 -80.26 64.00
N LEU A 874 58.87 -80.53 64.16
CA LEU A 874 59.82 -79.60 64.77
C LEU A 874 59.92 -78.27 63.98
N ASP A 875 59.81 -78.35 62.64
CA ASP A 875 59.78 -77.17 61.77
C ASP A 875 58.49 -76.35 61.99
N GLU A 876 57.33 -77.00 62.11
CA GLU A 876 56.05 -76.33 62.38
C GLU A 876 56.02 -75.66 63.76
N GLN A 877 56.62 -76.28 64.77
CA GLN A 877 56.76 -75.69 66.11
C GLN A 877 57.62 -74.44 66.08
N GLN A 878 58.73 -74.46 65.33
CA GLN A 878 59.60 -73.30 65.18
C GLN A 878 58.89 -72.17 64.43
N VAL A 879 58.16 -72.50 63.36
CA VAL A 879 57.33 -71.53 62.62
C VAL A 879 56.25 -70.94 63.53
N LEU A 880 55.55 -71.77 64.32
CA LEU A 880 54.53 -71.31 65.26
C LEU A 880 55.12 -70.38 66.33
N ALA A 881 56.27 -70.72 66.92
CA ALA A 881 56.94 -69.90 67.92
C ALA A 881 57.37 -68.53 67.37
N ILE A 882 57.93 -68.50 66.15
CA ILE A 882 58.28 -67.25 65.45
C ILE A 882 57.01 -66.43 65.20
N ASN A 883 55.95 -67.05 64.67
CA ASN A 883 54.69 -66.37 64.38
C ASN A 883 54.03 -65.80 65.64
N LEU A 884 54.03 -66.52 66.77
CA LEU A 884 53.50 -66.03 68.04
C LEU A 884 54.29 -64.83 68.57
N LYS A 885 55.62 -64.85 68.44
CA LYS A 885 56.48 -63.73 68.83
C LYS A 885 56.23 -62.49 67.97
N GLU A 886 56.23 -62.64 66.65
CA GLU A 886 56.00 -61.55 65.71
C GLU A 886 54.57 -60.99 65.85
N LEU A 887 53.57 -61.85 66.06
CA LEU A 887 52.19 -61.45 66.34
C LEU A 887 52.10 -60.59 67.62
N ALA A 888 52.76 -61.02 68.71
CA ALA A 888 52.80 -60.24 69.95
C ALA A 888 53.48 -58.87 69.76
N GLN A 889 54.55 -58.81 68.97
CA GLN A 889 55.25 -57.56 68.65
C GLN A 889 54.38 -56.63 67.76
N LEU A 890 53.65 -57.18 66.79
CA LEU A 890 52.72 -56.45 65.94
C LEU A 890 51.57 -55.85 66.77
N LEU A 891 50.94 -56.65 67.63
CA LEU A 891 49.88 -56.21 68.55
C LEU A 891 50.39 -55.10 69.48
N THR A 892 51.60 -55.25 70.02
CA THR A 892 52.23 -54.22 70.85
C THR A 892 52.48 -52.94 70.07
N THR A 893 52.93 -53.03 68.82
CA THR A 893 53.18 -51.86 67.95
C THR A 893 51.87 -51.16 67.57
N MET A 894 50.81 -51.91 67.26
CA MET A 894 49.47 -51.37 67.00
C MET A 894 48.89 -50.67 68.24
N ALA A 895 49.07 -51.26 69.43
CA ALA A 895 48.68 -50.65 70.69
C ALA A 895 49.50 -49.38 71.00
N ALA A 896 50.82 -49.41 70.78
CA ALA A 896 51.70 -48.27 71.01
C ALA A 896 51.39 -47.08 70.06
N ASN A 897 51.02 -47.38 68.81
CA ASN A 897 50.60 -46.36 67.85
C ASN A 897 49.26 -45.70 68.24
N ARG A 898 48.40 -46.42 68.98
CA ARG A 898 47.20 -45.84 69.63
C ARG A 898 47.55 -45.00 70.85
N SER A 899 48.59 -45.36 71.60
CA SER A 899 48.93 -44.77 72.91
C SER A 899 49.90 -43.58 72.86
N LYS A 900 50.19 -42.99 71.69
CA LYS A 900 50.97 -41.74 71.62
C LYS A 900 50.23 -40.64 72.39
N PRO A 901 50.88 -39.84 73.27
CA PRO A 901 50.20 -38.90 74.18
C PRO A 901 49.30 -37.85 73.52
N SER A 902 49.53 -37.51 72.25
CA SER A 902 48.66 -36.63 71.45
C SER A 902 47.41 -37.31 70.88
N LEU A 903 47.29 -38.62 71.06
CA LEU A 903 46.35 -39.55 70.42
C LEU A 903 45.66 -40.50 71.43
N ILE A 904 45.91 -40.35 72.75
CA ILE A 904 45.21 -41.11 73.79
C ILE A 904 43.75 -40.64 73.82
N ARG A 905 42.95 -41.27 72.96
CA ARG A 905 41.50 -41.16 72.86
C ARG A 905 40.92 -42.49 73.31
N SER A 906 40.98 -42.77 74.61
CA SER A 906 40.23 -43.86 75.23
C SER A 906 38.81 -43.39 75.63
N ASP A 907 38.27 -42.42 74.89
CA ASP A 907 36.96 -41.86 75.14
C ASP A 907 35.95 -42.62 74.28
N GLU A 908 34.94 -43.20 74.92
CA GLU A 908 33.89 -44.01 74.27
C GLU A 908 33.15 -43.22 73.17
N ALA A 909 33.19 -41.88 73.24
CA ALA A 909 32.70 -40.99 72.20
C ALA A 909 33.49 -41.09 70.87
N VAL A 910 34.81 -41.24 70.94
CA VAL A 910 35.68 -41.38 69.76
C VAL A 910 35.48 -42.73 69.10
N ASP A 911 35.36 -43.79 69.89
CA ASP A 911 35.10 -45.13 69.37
C ASP A 911 33.72 -45.22 68.70
N ARG A 912 32.70 -44.58 69.29
CA ARG A 912 31.38 -44.42 68.64
C ARG A 912 31.45 -43.57 67.38
N GLY A 913 32.17 -42.46 67.41
CA GLY A 913 32.37 -41.60 66.23
C GLY A 913 33.13 -42.30 65.10
N LEU A 914 34.11 -43.14 65.41
CA LEU A 914 34.79 -43.99 64.41
C LEU A 914 33.83 -45.03 63.81
N ALA A 915 33.04 -45.72 64.64
CA ALA A 915 32.07 -46.71 64.15
C ALA A 915 30.98 -46.08 63.27
N ARG A 916 30.45 -44.91 63.66
CA ARG A 916 29.47 -44.14 62.88
C ARG A 916 30.06 -43.40 61.67
N GLY A 917 31.38 -43.43 61.50
CA GLY A 917 32.06 -42.73 60.40
C GLY A 917 32.22 -41.21 60.60
N GLU A 918 31.76 -40.66 61.72
CA GLU A 918 31.91 -39.25 62.12
C GLU A 918 33.37 -38.84 62.35
N GLN A 919 34.27 -39.80 62.62
CA GLN A 919 35.69 -39.56 62.83
C GLN A 919 36.58 -40.32 61.82
N ALA A 920 37.61 -39.64 61.29
CA ALA A 920 38.59 -40.25 60.40
C ALA A 920 39.58 -41.17 61.16
N PRO A 921 39.92 -42.36 60.63
CA PRO A 921 40.86 -43.26 61.28
C PRO A 921 42.30 -42.75 61.18
N GLN A 922 43.06 -42.82 62.28
CA GLN A 922 44.45 -42.33 62.36
C GLN A 922 45.46 -43.45 62.64
N SER A 923 44.97 -44.64 63.00
CA SER A 923 45.76 -45.84 63.25
C SER A 923 45.10 -47.07 62.63
N ALA A 924 45.85 -48.17 62.50
CA ALA A 924 45.31 -49.44 62.00
C ALA A 924 44.14 -49.96 62.87
N LEU A 925 44.16 -49.69 64.18
CA LEU A 925 43.06 -50.05 65.08
C LEU A 925 41.80 -49.20 64.80
N ASP A 926 41.97 -47.90 64.53
CA ASP A 926 40.85 -47.02 64.18
C ASP A 926 40.24 -47.42 62.84
N VAL A 927 41.06 -47.83 61.86
CA VAL A 927 40.59 -48.37 60.58
C VAL A 927 39.74 -49.62 60.80
N MET A 928 40.15 -50.55 61.66
CA MET A 928 39.36 -51.74 61.96
C MET A 928 38.01 -51.40 62.61
N LYS A 929 37.97 -50.43 63.53
CA LYS A 929 36.72 -49.96 64.15
C LYS A 929 35.81 -49.25 63.16
N TRP A 930 36.40 -48.41 62.32
CA TRP A 930 35.67 -47.70 61.26
C TRP A 930 35.08 -48.68 60.24
N LEU A 931 35.86 -49.67 59.79
CA LEU A 931 35.38 -50.74 58.91
C LEU A 931 34.30 -51.59 59.57
N ALA A 932 34.44 -51.92 60.85
CA ALA A 932 33.43 -52.68 61.59
C ALA A 932 32.09 -51.93 61.61
N GLY A 933 32.08 -50.64 61.92
CA GLY A 933 30.87 -49.83 61.91
C GLY A 933 30.26 -49.65 60.52
N TYR A 934 31.07 -49.52 59.46
CA TYR A 934 30.59 -49.53 58.08
C TYR A 934 29.90 -50.86 57.71
N LEU A 935 30.53 -51.98 58.03
CA LEU A 935 30.02 -53.32 57.74
C LEU A 935 28.78 -53.69 58.57
N ASP A 936 28.65 -53.14 59.77
CA ASP A 936 27.48 -53.31 60.66
C ASP A 936 26.29 -52.42 60.25
N GLY A 937 26.46 -51.58 59.21
CA GLY A 937 25.43 -50.65 58.75
C GLY A 937 25.22 -49.44 59.67
N ALA A 938 26.09 -49.25 60.68
CA ALA A 938 26.02 -48.11 61.60
C ALA A 938 26.30 -46.76 60.93
N GLN A 939 26.81 -46.78 59.69
CA GLN A 939 27.10 -45.59 58.87
C GLN A 939 26.00 -45.30 57.84
N SER A 940 25.05 -46.21 57.62
CA SER A 940 23.97 -46.06 56.62
C SER A 940 22.67 -45.50 57.18
N SER A 941 22.54 -45.33 58.51
CA SER A 941 21.28 -44.93 59.16
C SER A 941 20.96 -43.44 59.09
N ASP A 942 21.90 -42.58 58.69
CA ASP A 942 21.72 -41.12 58.70
C ASP A 942 21.30 -40.53 57.34
N ASP A 943 21.30 -41.33 56.25
CA ASP A 943 20.97 -40.85 54.89
C ASP A 943 19.47 -41.00 54.52
N GLU A 944 18.62 -41.65 55.34
CA GLU A 944 17.18 -41.79 55.05
C GLU A 944 16.31 -40.63 55.59
N ASP A 945 16.87 -39.71 56.38
CA ASP A 945 16.16 -38.56 56.97
C ASP A 945 16.67 -37.17 56.48
N SER A 946 17.38 -37.10 55.35
CA SER A 946 17.87 -35.82 54.77
C SER A 946 17.55 -35.58 53.30
#